data_AF-A0AAP4B825-F1
#
_entry.id   AF-A0AAP4B825-F1
#
_cell.length_a   1.000
_cell.length_b   1.000
_cell.length_c   1.000
_cell.angle_alpha   90.00
_cell.angle_beta   90.00
_cell.angle_gamma   90.00
#
_symmetry.space_group_name_H-M   'P 1'
#
loop_
_entity.id
_entity.type
_entity.pdbx_description
1 polymer ?
#
loop_
_entity_poly.entity_id
_entity_poly.type
_entity_poly.pdbx_seq_one_letter_code
_entity_poly.pdbx_strand_id
1 'polypeptide(L)'
;MDRIICCCLFSFTALANLLVSFQCLSKKSRKGRMLGFSMLFSALVSISYLISIMTKNYFVMSLSSSIYFCFIDCMLLFLLRFFYAFLDIDTSRVKSARCVLSGLHIWSSIDILILLSNPFHEKAITYAFHNVGNSGIASWVFEPHPFYTLHLLLCYLIIGYGFILIFMNVFRISYLYRNYYLRIIFSVLFVVIINAAYLLQLTERNIDYSVLLYSLFGYVIYWNTLVRGDRNLLNQARQIILDHSSQPLFLFDDNDRLILSNQAARTLLPSLDEETRFYWTEPNGEHTSYICDFQLLRDKKQRIIARFFIFTNNMLGIDSLTGFQTEHYFSLHRKELSSSQTQPVGAAVCNLNRLSLLNNTIGQSCGDEAIALQAKVMKKHLPANTVFIRLRDANLCAVCYGLSKNEIKKRMKDAAEQLQTYSQFPFRLKIDFAVCMLDETNDVMDAAGKAISILRTRKVLDSESDRSSAIESLRQMLIECDPETEGHVQRTRLLGDSLAYRIGLTDYERDQLSLLCLFHDIGKVGIPLHILNKPGPLTDEEWIIMRGHVEKGYRIARATPELNIVAEPILHHHEYWNGNGYPDGQQSEAIPLLSRIISVVDAYDAMVTDRSYRKGITSEAACAELVRCSGIQFDPYIVDVFVRMLENGKSHPSETTCETIHPENIAEKEGSKETAPAKTVLVNPVRYSQYFLNDKEVIEQVDENFEQLTGYTIYDIRNLSLTQNDLLFEEDKEIYWKMVNDMVGHAGIVYLEHRIRRKDGTGRYVYCTGIPDTDPASGKKRSTIIVSDITDSISVQLQIGQARNRAMMSLRRLEESIQKDPMTGLLNQAAFRKNCERELSGENSRCVLMMMDVDHFKDYNDTFGHPKGDELLLCLTGALTSAIRQDDLAGRMGGDEFCCLLRFGRNATLEDIHRRTSEVFRSISRALTKLPTAPTLSAGAACSSPNGSSFRGLYDAADKELYTAKKRGKNQLSIQNLKDLSDEIMADEEMIR
;
A
#
# COMPACT_ATOMS: atom_id res chain seq x y z
N MET A 1 73.87 7.11 4.26
CA MET A 1 72.73 6.44 3.61
C MET A 1 71.48 6.54 4.49
N ASP A 2 71.59 6.25 5.79
CA ASP A 2 70.42 6.19 6.70
C ASP A 2 69.68 7.52 6.94
N ARG A 3 70.38 8.68 6.91
CA ARG A 3 69.72 10.01 6.96
C ARG A 3 68.81 10.26 5.77
N ILE A 4 69.27 9.90 4.56
CA ILE A 4 68.49 10.08 3.32
C ILE A 4 67.25 9.18 3.36
N ILE A 5 67.42 7.92 3.81
CA ILE A 5 66.31 6.97 3.96
C ILE A 5 65.27 7.51 4.95
N CYS A 6 65.68 8.05 6.10
CA CYS A 6 64.74 8.63 7.06
C CYS A 6 64.02 9.87 6.51
N CYS A 7 64.72 10.78 5.83
CA CYS A 7 64.08 11.93 5.18
C CYS A 7 63.03 11.48 4.17
N CYS A 8 63.37 10.53 3.29
CA CYS A 8 62.43 9.98 2.31
C CYS A 8 61.20 9.34 2.97
N LEU A 9 61.39 8.57 4.05
CA LEU A 9 60.30 7.91 4.77
C LEU A 9 59.34 8.91 5.42
N PHE A 10 59.85 9.87 6.22
CA PHE A 10 59.02 10.84 6.92
C PHE A 10 58.36 11.87 5.98
N SER A 11 59.04 12.27 4.89
CA SER A 11 58.43 13.11 3.85
C SER A 11 57.32 12.37 3.10
N PHE A 12 57.52 11.07 2.81
CA PHE A 12 56.48 10.25 2.18
C PHE A 12 55.26 10.07 3.10
N THR A 13 55.45 9.79 4.38
CA THR A 13 54.32 9.67 5.33
C THR A 13 53.57 10.98 5.52
N ALA A 14 54.28 12.10 5.60
CA ALA A 14 53.65 13.43 5.66
C ALA A 14 52.78 13.70 4.43
N LEU A 15 53.28 13.40 3.22
CA LEU A 15 52.52 13.56 1.99
C LEU A 15 51.29 12.63 1.94
N ALA A 16 51.46 11.37 2.33
CA ALA A 16 50.37 10.40 2.38
C ALA A 16 49.25 10.86 3.34
N ASN A 17 49.60 11.34 4.53
CA ASN A 17 48.63 11.87 5.49
C ASN A 17 47.91 13.12 4.98
N LEU A 18 48.59 14.02 4.27
CA LEU A 18 47.96 15.19 3.64
C LEU A 18 46.96 14.79 2.56
N LEU A 19 47.30 13.81 1.72
CA LEU A 19 46.40 13.30 0.69
C LEU A 19 45.15 12.66 1.30
N VAL A 20 45.31 11.80 2.31
CA VAL A 20 44.18 11.18 3.02
C VAL A 20 43.36 12.23 3.76
N SER A 21 44.00 13.22 4.37
CA SER A 21 43.31 14.35 5.02
C SER A 21 42.40 15.10 4.05
N PHE A 22 42.91 15.46 2.86
CA PHE A 22 42.13 16.12 1.82
C PHE A 22 40.95 15.26 1.35
N GLN A 23 41.18 13.96 1.15
CA GLN A 23 40.13 13.00 0.79
C GLN A 23 39.07 12.82 1.88
N CYS A 24 39.43 12.94 3.16
CA CYS A 24 38.49 12.87 4.27
C CYS A 24 37.64 14.14 4.38
N LEU A 25 38.26 15.31 4.20
CA LEU A 25 37.61 16.62 4.30
C LEU A 25 36.63 16.86 3.14
N SER A 26 36.88 16.28 1.96
CA SER A 26 35.99 16.39 0.80
C SER A 26 34.66 15.64 0.96
N LYS A 27 34.57 14.64 1.85
CA LYS A 27 33.36 13.82 2.06
C LYS A 27 32.20 14.53 2.77
N LYS A 28 32.34 15.80 3.20
CA LYS A 28 31.34 16.64 3.91
C LYS A 28 30.65 16.05 5.17
N SER A 29 30.89 14.79 5.53
CA SER A 29 30.33 14.14 6.72
C SER A 29 31.04 14.57 8.01
N ARG A 30 30.34 14.52 9.16
CA ARG A 30 30.94 14.83 10.48
C ARG A 30 32.12 13.91 10.77
N LYS A 31 32.00 12.62 10.45
CA LYS A 31 33.04 11.58 10.63
C LYS A 31 34.27 11.88 9.75
N GLY A 32 34.05 12.18 8.47
CA GLY A 32 35.10 12.54 7.52
C GLY A 32 35.88 13.79 7.96
N ARG A 33 35.18 14.82 8.44
CA ARG A 33 35.83 16.04 8.95
C ARG A 33 36.75 15.77 10.15
N MET A 34 36.29 15.01 11.14
CA MET A 34 37.10 14.73 12.34
C MET A 34 38.34 13.88 12.02
N LEU A 35 38.20 12.84 11.18
CA LEU A 35 39.35 12.04 10.74
C LEU A 35 40.30 12.87 9.88
N GLY A 36 39.78 13.71 8.99
CA GLY A 36 40.57 14.60 8.14
C GLY A 36 41.46 15.55 8.94
N PHE A 37 40.95 16.17 10.00
CA PHE A 37 41.76 16.99 10.90
C PHE A 37 42.80 16.18 11.68
N SER A 38 42.45 14.98 12.17
CA SER A 38 43.43 14.10 12.82
C SER A 38 44.60 13.76 11.87
N MET A 39 44.31 13.42 10.62
CA MET A 39 45.32 13.14 9.59
C MET A 39 46.17 14.37 9.24
N LEU A 40 45.56 15.56 9.23
CA LEU A 40 46.30 16.82 9.01
C LEU A 40 47.35 17.04 10.11
N PHE A 41 46.95 16.92 11.39
CA PHE A 41 47.88 17.04 12.50
C PHE A 41 48.94 15.94 12.47
N SER A 42 48.61 14.70 12.09
CA SER A 42 49.58 13.63 11.91
C SER A 42 50.65 13.93 10.85
N ALA A 43 50.27 14.60 9.75
CA ALA A 43 51.23 15.11 8.77
C ALA A 43 52.15 16.18 9.37
N LEU A 44 51.60 17.12 10.13
CA LEU A 44 52.36 18.17 10.79
C LEU A 44 53.34 17.61 11.85
N VAL A 45 52.96 16.56 12.59
CA VAL A 45 53.86 15.82 13.50
C VAL A 45 55.03 15.24 12.70
N SER A 46 54.76 14.57 11.57
CA SER A 46 55.81 13.97 10.73
C SER A 46 56.81 15.02 10.21
N ILE A 47 56.31 16.20 9.80
CA ILE A 47 57.15 17.30 9.30
C ILE A 47 58.00 17.90 10.43
N SER A 48 57.38 18.21 11.57
CA SER A 48 58.07 18.83 12.70
C SER A 48 59.08 17.90 13.36
N TYR A 49 58.77 16.60 13.46
CA TYR A 49 59.72 15.57 13.89
C TYR A 49 60.91 15.43 12.93
N LEU A 50 60.68 15.48 11.61
CA LEU A 50 61.75 15.44 10.61
C LEU A 50 62.71 16.65 10.74
N ILE A 51 62.16 17.85 10.97
CA ILE A 51 62.96 19.07 11.21
C ILE A 51 63.79 18.93 12.48
N SER A 52 63.18 18.39 13.53
CA SER A 52 63.82 18.09 14.81
C SER A 52 65.04 17.21 14.58
N ILE A 53 64.90 15.99 14.05
CA ILE A 53 66.05 15.07 13.90
C ILE A 53 67.15 15.55 12.94
N MET A 54 66.84 16.44 11.98
CA MET A 54 67.80 16.90 10.96
C MET A 54 68.63 18.13 11.37
N THR A 55 68.12 18.96 12.28
CA THR A 55 68.81 20.19 12.64
C THR A 55 69.98 19.93 13.59
N LYS A 56 71.06 20.71 13.40
CA LYS A 56 72.17 20.81 14.36
C LYS A 56 71.97 21.98 15.34
N ASN A 57 71.07 22.90 15.02
CA ASN A 57 70.81 24.09 15.83
C ASN A 57 69.89 23.72 17.02
N TYR A 58 70.37 23.96 18.23
CA TYR A 58 69.65 23.70 19.48
C TYR A 58 68.26 24.34 19.52
N PHE A 59 68.16 25.62 19.15
CA PHE A 59 66.90 26.35 19.21
C PHE A 59 65.87 25.77 18.24
N VAL A 60 66.30 25.47 17.00
CA VAL A 60 65.42 24.85 15.99
C VAL A 60 65.00 23.45 16.44
N MET A 61 65.90 22.69 17.07
CA MET A 61 65.60 21.36 17.65
C MET A 61 64.54 21.48 18.74
N SER A 62 64.77 22.34 19.73
CA SER A 62 63.86 22.49 20.88
C SER A 62 62.48 23.02 20.46
N LEU A 63 62.45 23.99 19.53
CA LEU A 63 61.22 24.55 18.98
C LEU A 63 60.42 23.52 18.17
N SER A 64 61.06 22.85 17.21
CA SER A 64 60.40 21.83 16.39
C SER A 64 59.94 20.64 17.23
N SER A 65 60.69 20.31 18.28
CA SER A 65 60.30 19.27 19.23
C SER A 65 59.04 19.61 20.00
N SER A 66 58.98 20.83 20.52
CA SER A 66 57.80 21.34 21.23
C SER A 66 56.56 21.41 20.33
N ILE A 67 56.75 21.80 19.06
CA ILE A 67 55.67 21.83 18.05
C ILE A 67 55.13 20.43 17.76
N TYR A 68 55.99 19.42 17.60
CA TYR A 68 55.50 18.08 17.27
C TYR A 68 54.72 17.47 18.44
N PHE A 69 55.14 17.67 19.69
CA PHE A 69 54.37 17.19 20.86
C PHE A 69 52.98 17.83 20.95
N CYS A 70 52.89 19.16 20.74
CA CYS A 70 51.60 19.85 20.71
C CYS A 70 50.68 19.32 19.59
N PHE A 71 51.24 18.96 18.43
CA PHE A 71 50.45 18.39 17.34
C PHE A 71 50.02 16.94 17.59
N ILE A 72 50.74 16.16 18.41
CA ILE A 72 50.28 14.85 18.87
C ILE A 72 49.00 14.99 19.70
N ASP A 73 48.93 15.97 20.61
CA ASP A 73 47.71 16.22 21.42
C ASP A 73 46.51 16.57 20.54
N CYS A 74 46.70 17.48 19.58
CA CYS A 74 45.68 17.84 18.61
C CYS A 74 45.23 16.63 17.78
N MET A 75 46.17 15.84 17.27
CA MET A 75 45.89 14.63 16.49
C MET A 75 45.01 13.65 17.28
N LEU A 76 45.35 13.37 18.55
CA LEU A 76 44.65 12.43 19.42
C LEU A 76 43.26 12.93 19.84
N LEU A 77 43.09 14.22 20.11
CA LEU A 77 41.78 14.81 20.41
C LEU A 77 40.82 14.72 19.22
N PHE A 78 41.29 14.98 18.01
CA PHE A 78 40.47 14.82 16.80
C PHE A 78 40.18 13.35 16.49
N LEU A 79 41.11 12.44 16.77
CA LEU A 79 40.89 11.01 16.66
C LEU A 79 39.82 10.51 17.64
N LEU A 80 39.84 10.99 18.89
CA LEU A 80 38.81 10.67 19.87
C LEU A 80 37.43 11.20 19.44
N ARG A 81 37.37 12.43 18.92
CA ARG A 81 36.14 12.99 18.34
C ARG A 81 35.66 12.20 17.13
N PHE A 82 36.57 11.67 16.33
CA PHE A 82 36.25 10.73 15.26
C PHE A 82 35.60 9.45 15.84
N PHE A 83 36.14 8.86 16.91
CA PHE A 83 35.51 7.67 17.51
C PHE A 83 34.11 7.95 18.06
N TYR A 84 33.89 9.10 18.69
CA TYR A 84 32.54 9.52 19.08
C TYR A 84 31.58 9.64 17.89
N ALA A 85 32.04 10.25 16.79
CA ALA A 85 31.25 10.36 15.57
C ALA A 85 31.06 9.00 14.90
N PHE A 86 32.06 8.14 14.90
CA PHE A 86 32.02 6.78 14.32
C PHE A 86 31.04 5.87 15.06
N LEU A 87 30.95 6.01 16.38
CA LEU A 87 30.03 5.27 17.24
C LEU A 87 28.64 5.94 17.37
N ASP A 88 28.43 7.09 16.71
CA ASP A 88 27.21 7.92 16.75
C ASP A 88 26.75 8.26 18.18
N ILE A 89 27.72 8.44 19.07
CA ILE A 89 27.48 8.88 20.43
C ILE A 89 27.34 10.40 20.41
N ASP A 90 26.11 10.89 20.63
CA ASP A 90 25.84 12.31 20.67
C ASP A 90 26.36 12.94 21.97
N THR A 91 27.53 13.57 21.87
CA THR A 91 28.18 14.32 22.96
C THR A 91 27.34 15.50 23.47
N SER A 92 26.34 15.95 22.72
CA SER A 92 25.39 16.98 23.17
C SER A 92 24.29 16.40 24.05
N ARG A 93 24.04 15.09 24.05
CA ARG A 93 22.99 14.46 24.87
C ARG A 93 23.56 13.68 26.05
N VAL A 94 24.71 13.02 25.85
CA VAL A 94 25.33 12.17 26.87
C VAL A 94 26.22 13.03 27.79
N LYS A 95 25.73 13.33 28.99
CA LYS A 95 26.43 14.18 29.99
C LYS A 95 27.83 13.67 30.34
N SER A 96 28.01 12.35 30.51
CA SER A 96 29.30 11.74 30.85
C SER A 96 30.34 11.92 29.74
N ALA A 97 29.97 11.67 28.48
CA ALA A 97 30.83 11.87 27.31
C ALA A 97 31.27 13.32 27.16
N ARG A 98 30.34 14.28 27.39
CA ARG A 98 30.65 15.72 27.35
C ARG A 98 31.65 16.11 28.43
N CYS A 99 31.44 15.66 29.67
CA CYS A 99 32.31 15.96 30.80
C CYS A 99 33.73 15.44 30.57
N VAL A 100 33.87 14.19 30.11
CA VAL A 100 35.17 13.59 29.78
C VAL A 100 35.87 14.38 28.67
N LEU A 101 35.17 14.70 27.58
CA LEU A 101 35.77 15.43 26.47
C LEU A 101 36.21 16.84 26.91
N SER A 102 35.38 17.56 27.66
CA SER A 102 35.74 18.88 28.21
C SER A 102 36.94 18.82 29.15
N GLY A 103 37.02 17.81 30.02
CA GLY A 103 38.17 17.61 30.90
C GLY A 103 39.48 17.36 30.14
N LEU A 104 39.43 16.52 29.10
CA LEU A 104 40.59 16.25 28.24
C LEU A 104 41.02 17.50 27.44
N HIS A 105 40.08 18.32 26.95
CA HIS A 105 40.43 19.60 26.28
C HIS A 105 41.16 20.55 27.22
N ILE A 106 40.71 20.66 28.48
CA ILE A 106 41.36 21.53 29.47
C ILE A 106 42.77 21.02 29.78
N TRP A 107 42.93 19.72 29.99
CA TRP A 107 44.24 19.12 30.25
C TRP A 107 45.19 19.32 29.06
N SER A 108 44.78 18.96 27.83
CA SER A 108 45.61 19.19 26.63
C SER A 108 45.94 20.67 26.41
N SER A 109 45.06 21.61 26.77
CA SER A 109 45.37 23.04 26.65
C SER A 109 46.48 23.48 27.62
N ILE A 110 46.44 22.98 28.86
CA ILE A 110 47.49 23.23 29.85
C ILE A 110 48.81 22.61 29.39
N ASP A 111 48.76 21.38 28.87
CA ASP A 111 49.91 20.63 28.41
C ASP A 111 50.60 21.31 27.20
N ILE A 112 49.81 21.76 26.22
CA ILE A 112 50.30 22.56 25.07
C ILE A 112 51.01 23.84 25.56
N LEU A 113 50.48 24.55 26.55
CA LEU A 113 51.13 25.75 27.07
C LEU A 113 52.48 25.45 27.73
N ILE A 114 52.58 24.34 28.47
CA ILE A 114 53.81 23.88 29.09
C ILE A 114 54.84 23.52 28.00
N LEU A 115 54.43 22.75 27.00
CA LEU A 115 55.29 22.31 25.89
C LEU A 115 55.75 23.49 25.03
N LEU A 116 54.89 24.47 24.71
CA LEU A 116 55.27 25.67 23.96
C LEU A 116 56.28 26.55 24.71
N SER A 117 56.30 26.52 26.04
CA SER A 117 57.29 27.23 26.86
C SER A 117 58.66 26.53 26.93
N ASN A 118 58.71 25.25 26.53
CA ASN A 118 59.89 24.41 26.65
C ASN A 118 61.15 24.93 25.92
N PRO A 119 61.06 25.56 24.71
CA PRO A 119 62.23 26.10 24.03
C PRO A 119 63.00 27.18 24.80
N PHE A 120 62.37 27.80 25.80
CA PHE A 120 62.92 28.89 26.58
C PHE A 120 63.28 28.48 28.01
N HIS A 121 62.59 27.49 28.56
CA HIS A 121 62.67 27.15 29.99
C HIS A 121 62.98 25.68 30.30
N GLU A 122 62.97 24.79 29.31
CA GLU A 122 63.31 23.35 29.45
C GLU A 122 62.55 22.61 30.57
N LYS A 123 61.35 23.09 30.93
CA LYS A 123 60.56 22.51 32.04
C LYS A 123 60.05 21.10 31.74
N ALA A 124 59.78 20.79 30.47
CA ALA A 124 59.26 19.49 30.07
C ALA A 124 60.35 18.54 29.59
N ILE A 125 61.34 19.05 28.86
CA ILE A 125 62.36 18.25 28.20
C ILE A 125 63.65 19.06 28.11
N THR A 126 64.78 18.43 28.44
CA THR A 126 66.15 18.94 28.23
C THR A 126 66.82 18.14 27.11
N TYR A 127 67.74 18.75 26.36
CA TYR A 127 68.44 18.07 25.27
C TYR A 127 69.94 18.01 25.51
N ALA A 128 70.51 16.81 25.41
CA ALA A 128 71.95 16.58 25.43
C ALA A 128 72.48 16.44 24.00
N PHE A 129 73.55 17.17 23.67
CA PHE A 129 74.22 17.01 22.38
C PHE A 129 74.98 15.69 22.37
N HIS A 130 74.64 14.80 21.43
CA HIS A 130 75.30 13.51 21.32
C HIS A 130 76.11 13.48 20.01
N ASN A 131 77.44 13.57 20.15
CA ASN A 131 78.36 13.57 19.02
C ASN A 131 78.59 12.13 18.53
N VAL A 132 77.58 11.55 17.90
CA VAL A 132 77.72 10.25 17.24
C VAL A 132 78.55 10.46 15.98
N GLY A 133 79.57 9.61 15.77
CA GLY A 133 80.26 9.52 14.48
C GLY A 133 79.30 9.22 13.31
N ASN A 134 79.84 8.94 12.13
CA ASN A 134 79.13 8.82 10.84
C ASN A 134 77.87 7.92 10.74
N SER A 135 77.41 7.28 11.83
CA SER A 135 76.23 6.41 11.90
C SER A 135 75.02 7.00 12.67
N GLY A 136 75.11 8.17 13.31
CA GLY A 136 73.98 8.79 14.03
C GLY A 136 73.11 9.74 13.20
N ILE A 137 71.79 9.51 13.19
CA ILE A 137 70.83 10.33 12.43
C ILE A 137 70.42 11.61 13.19
N ALA A 138 70.08 11.50 14.49
CA ALA A 138 69.73 12.63 15.35
C ALA A 138 70.98 13.18 16.07
N SER A 139 71.11 14.51 16.12
CA SER A 139 72.27 15.18 16.74
C SER A 139 72.06 15.50 18.23
N TRP A 140 70.82 15.43 18.71
CA TRP A 140 70.44 15.68 20.09
C TRP A 140 69.57 14.53 20.59
N VAL A 141 69.79 14.12 21.84
CA VAL A 141 68.95 13.15 22.55
C VAL A 141 68.24 13.89 23.67
N PHE A 142 66.96 13.57 23.89
CA PHE A 142 66.15 14.24 24.89
C PHE A 142 66.14 13.46 26.21
N GLU A 143 66.16 14.20 27.32
CA GLU A 143 65.99 13.68 28.67
C GLU A 143 64.63 14.13 29.22
N PRO A 144 63.76 13.19 29.65
CA PRO A 144 62.40 13.52 30.06
C PRO A 144 62.36 14.11 31.48
N HIS A 145 61.64 15.23 31.65
CA HIS A 145 61.27 15.76 32.97
C HIS A 145 59.87 15.31 33.40
N PRO A 146 59.45 15.57 34.66
CA PRO A 146 58.13 15.19 35.16
C PRO A 146 56.95 15.70 34.31
N PHE A 147 57.06 16.90 33.73
CA PHE A 147 56.01 17.43 32.85
C PHE A 147 55.88 16.66 31.52
N TYR A 148 56.96 16.13 30.97
CA TYR A 148 56.89 15.21 29.82
C TYR A 148 56.23 13.88 30.19
N THR A 149 56.45 13.39 31.41
CA THR A 149 55.76 12.19 31.90
C THR A 149 54.24 12.42 32.02
N LEU A 150 53.82 13.64 32.42
CA LEU A 150 52.41 14.03 32.44
C LEU A 150 51.79 14.14 31.04
N HIS A 151 52.52 14.70 30.07
CA HIS A 151 52.13 14.70 28.65
C HIS A 151 51.92 13.27 28.14
N LEU A 152 52.87 12.38 28.42
CA LEU A 152 52.79 10.99 28.00
C LEU A 152 51.60 10.26 28.63
N LEU A 153 51.33 10.50 29.92
CA LEU A 153 50.16 9.97 30.61
C LEU A 153 48.86 10.42 29.93
N LEU A 154 48.75 11.70 29.58
CA LEU A 154 47.59 12.25 28.87
C LEU A 154 47.39 11.55 27.51
N CYS A 155 48.44 11.39 26.72
CA CYS A 155 48.39 10.69 25.44
C CYS A 155 47.85 9.26 25.57
N TYR A 156 48.37 8.48 26.52
CA TYR A 156 47.92 7.12 26.77
C TYR A 156 46.50 7.04 27.32
N LEU A 157 46.07 7.99 28.14
CA LEU A 157 44.69 8.07 28.62
C LEU A 157 43.70 8.31 27.46
N ILE A 158 44.03 9.20 26.51
CA ILE A 158 43.18 9.46 25.34
C ILE A 158 43.07 8.20 24.45
N ILE A 159 44.20 7.53 24.18
CA ILE A 159 44.23 6.31 23.37
C ILE A 159 43.48 5.17 24.07
N GLY A 160 43.73 4.94 25.36
CA GLY A 160 43.08 3.90 26.16
C GLY A 160 41.57 4.10 26.25
N TYR A 161 41.12 5.34 26.44
CA TYR A 161 39.70 5.67 26.42
C TYR A 161 39.06 5.42 25.04
N GLY A 162 39.73 5.83 23.96
CA GLY A 162 39.31 5.52 22.59
C GLY A 162 39.19 4.02 22.34
N PHE A 163 40.16 3.23 22.82
CA PHE A 163 40.13 1.78 22.73
C PHE A 163 38.94 1.17 23.46
N ILE A 164 38.67 1.60 24.70
CA ILE A 164 37.51 1.12 25.49
C ILE A 164 36.20 1.42 24.75
N LEU A 165 36.05 2.62 24.19
CA LEU A 165 34.85 3.00 23.44
C LEU A 165 34.60 2.07 22.24
N ILE A 166 35.63 1.75 21.46
CA ILE A 166 35.52 0.87 20.29
C ILE A 166 35.29 -0.58 20.75
N PHE A 167 36.04 -1.04 21.75
CA PHE A 167 35.98 -2.41 22.28
C PHE A 167 34.62 -2.75 22.90
N MET A 168 34.07 -1.87 23.73
CA MET A 168 32.73 -2.04 24.30
C MET A 168 31.65 -2.17 23.20
N ASN A 169 31.88 -1.52 22.05
CA ASN A 169 30.92 -1.55 20.95
C ASN A 169 31.01 -2.82 20.09
N VAL A 170 32.14 -3.54 20.09
CA VAL A 170 32.28 -4.85 19.41
C VAL A 170 31.23 -5.85 19.89
N PHE A 171 30.89 -5.81 21.18
CA PHE A 171 29.90 -6.71 21.78
C PHE A 171 28.46 -6.31 21.48
N ARG A 172 28.20 -5.04 21.16
CA ARG A 172 26.86 -4.51 20.87
C ARG A 172 26.47 -4.64 19.40
N ILE A 173 27.44 -4.66 18.49
CA ILE A 173 27.22 -4.64 17.05
C ILE A 173 27.07 -6.06 16.45
N SER A 174 26.28 -6.15 15.39
CA SER A 174 26.07 -7.35 14.57
C SER A 174 27.38 -8.01 14.12
N TYR A 175 27.39 -9.34 14.06
CA TYR A 175 28.58 -10.16 13.81
C TYR A 175 29.25 -9.82 12.48
N LEU A 176 28.48 -9.35 11.49
CA LEU A 176 28.96 -9.00 10.16
C LEU A 176 29.98 -7.85 10.21
N TYR A 177 29.82 -6.92 11.16
CA TYR A 177 30.66 -5.74 11.27
C TYR A 177 31.81 -5.89 12.26
N ARG A 178 31.81 -6.93 13.11
CA ARG A 178 32.83 -7.11 14.16
C ARG A 178 34.26 -7.14 13.62
N ASN A 179 34.46 -7.74 12.46
CA ASN A 179 35.77 -7.81 11.82
C ASN A 179 36.34 -6.41 11.49
N TYR A 180 35.49 -5.42 11.20
CA TYR A 180 35.95 -4.04 10.96
C TYR A 180 36.47 -3.39 12.24
N TYR A 181 35.72 -3.51 13.33
CA TYR A 181 36.11 -2.97 14.63
C TYR A 181 37.36 -3.68 15.18
N LEU A 182 37.45 -5.01 15.02
CA LEU A 182 38.61 -5.79 15.42
C LEU A 182 39.88 -5.36 14.66
N ARG A 183 39.81 -5.07 13.36
CA ARG A 183 40.97 -4.57 12.60
C ARG A 183 41.47 -3.21 13.10
N ILE A 184 40.56 -2.30 13.47
CA ILE A 184 40.92 -1.00 14.06
C ILE A 184 41.53 -1.19 15.45
N ILE A 185 40.98 -2.09 16.26
CA ILE A 185 41.49 -2.43 17.59
C ILE A 185 42.92 -3.00 17.50
N PHE A 186 43.14 -3.98 16.62
CA PHE A 186 44.45 -4.58 16.41
C PHE A 186 45.47 -3.57 15.89
N SER A 187 45.07 -2.65 15.01
CA SER A 187 45.98 -1.61 14.52
C SER A 187 46.36 -0.60 15.60
N VAL A 188 45.42 -0.14 16.45
CA VAL A 188 45.75 0.71 17.61
C VAL A 188 46.72 -0.01 18.55
N LEU A 189 46.42 -1.27 18.89
CA LEU A 189 47.22 -2.04 19.84
C LEU A 189 48.65 -2.26 19.33
N PHE A 190 48.81 -2.51 18.03
CA PHE A 190 50.12 -2.66 17.40
C PHE A 190 50.99 -1.40 17.53
N VAL A 191 50.41 -0.21 17.31
CA VAL A 191 51.15 1.06 17.46
C VAL A 191 51.53 1.32 18.92
N VAL A 192 50.62 1.07 19.86
CA VAL A 192 50.86 1.22 21.30
C VAL A 192 52.01 0.32 21.78
N ILE A 193 52.04 -0.95 21.33
CA ILE A 193 53.11 -1.89 21.69
C ILE A 193 54.47 -1.41 21.19
N ILE A 194 54.54 -0.90 19.96
CA ILE A 194 55.81 -0.41 19.40
C ILE A 194 56.28 0.88 20.09
N ASN A 195 55.37 1.81 20.41
CA ASN A 195 55.72 2.99 21.18
C ASN A 195 56.21 2.62 22.59
N ALA A 196 55.57 1.66 23.26
CA ALA A 196 56.02 1.15 24.56
C ALA A 196 57.42 0.51 24.50
N ALA A 197 57.72 -0.25 23.43
CA ALA A 197 59.04 -0.85 23.24
C ALA A 197 60.15 0.21 23.04
N TYR A 198 59.84 1.30 22.33
CA TYR A 198 60.74 2.45 22.17
C TYR A 198 61.01 3.15 23.52
N LEU A 199 59.97 3.43 24.31
CA LEU A 199 60.10 4.08 25.62
C LEU A 199 60.89 3.23 26.63
N LEU A 200 60.79 1.90 26.55
CA LEU A 200 61.56 0.97 27.37
C LEU A 200 63.00 0.78 26.87
N GLN A 201 63.43 1.52 25.84
CA GLN A 201 64.77 1.44 25.24
C GLN A 201 65.16 0.02 24.78
N LEU A 202 64.19 -0.79 24.38
CA LEU A 202 64.43 -2.16 23.90
C LEU A 202 65.09 -2.21 22.51
N THR A 203 65.27 -1.06 21.86
CA THR A 203 65.90 -0.92 20.54
C THR A 203 67.10 0.02 20.62
N GLU A 204 68.24 -0.37 20.06
CA GLU A 204 69.50 0.40 20.03
C GLU A 204 69.45 1.68 19.16
N ARG A 205 68.29 2.07 18.62
CA ARG A 205 68.13 3.19 17.68
C ARG A 205 67.49 4.41 18.35
N ASN A 206 68.17 5.56 18.28
CA ASN A 206 67.73 6.87 18.78
C ASN A 206 66.65 7.55 17.90
N ILE A 207 65.75 6.78 17.27
CA ILE A 207 64.67 7.31 16.40
C ILE A 207 63.34 6.72 16.85
N ASP A 208 62.37 7.60 17.01
CA ASP A 208 60.99 7.24 17.31
C ASP A 208 60.26 6.86 16.02
N TYR A 209 60.26 5.56 15.71
CA TYR A 209 59.52 5.01 14.57
C TYR A 209 58.00 4.98 14.79
N SER A 210 57.50 5.25 16.00
CA SER A 210 56.05 5.27 16.26
C SER A 210 55.35 6.41 15.51
N VAL A 211 56.07 7.50 15.21
CA VAL A 211 55.59 8.62 14.39
C VAL A 211 55.19 8.15 12.97
N LEU A 212 55.94 7.21 12.37
CA LEU A 212 55.59 6.63 11.07
C LEU A 212 54.33 5.75 11.18
N LEU A 213 54.15 5.06 12.31
CA LEU A 213 53.04 4.14 12.52
C LEU A 213 51.70 4.85 12.76
N TYR A 214 51.70 6.05 13.34
CA TYR A 214 50.49 6.88 13.43
C TYR A 214 49.91 7.21 12.04
N SER A 215 50.78 7.36 11.04
CA SER A 215 50.40 7.61 9.65
C SER A 215 49.75 6.39 9.00
N LEU A 216 50.35 5.21 9.20
CA LEU A 216 49.82 3.94 8.70
C LEU A 216 48.46 3.62 9.34
N PHE A 217 48.32 3.86 10.64
CA PHE A 217 47.09 3.66 11.38
C PHE A 217 45.93 4.51 10.83
N GLY A 218 46.20 5.78 10.53
CA GLY A 218 45.25 6.68 9.90
C GLY A 218 44.70 6.17 8.57
N TYR A 219 45.57 5.60 7.74
CA TYR A 219 45.21 4.96 6.48
C TYR A 219 44.34 3.71 6.68
N VAL A 220 44.66 2.89 7.69
CA VAL A 220 43.87 1.70 8.05
C VAL A 220 42.46 2.11 8.49
N ILE A 221 42.31 3.15 9.31
CA ILE A 221 40.99 3.69 9.67
C ILE A 221 40.26 4.15 8.42
N TYR A 222 40.89 4.98 7.58
CA TYR A 222 40.29 5.52 6.37
C TYR A 222 39.71 4.44 5.45
N TRP A 223 40.49 3.39 5.16
CA TRP A 223 40.05 2.32 4.26
C TRP A 223 38.97 1.40 4.85
N ASN A 224 39.03 1.13 6.15
CA ASN A 224 38.04 0.27 6.81
C ASN A 224 36.74 1.02 7.15
N THR A 225 36.74 2.36 7.18
CA THR A 225 35.57 3.15 7.59
C THR A 225 34.97 4.01 6.49
N LEU A 226 35.78 4.63 5.62
CA LEU A 226 35.30 5.62 4.65
C LEU A 226 35.32 5.13 3.19
N VAL A 227 36.19 4.20 2.77
CA VAL A 227 36.31 3.81 1.35
C VAL A 227 35.50 2.56 0.96
N ARG A 228 35.45 1.56 1.84
CA ARG A 228 34.79 0.27 1.54
C ARG A 228 33.29 0.21 1.85
N GLY A 229 32.72 1.25 2.44
CA GLY A 229 31.26 1.41 2.54
C GLY A 229 30.58 1.50 1.16
N ASP A 230 31.26 2.10 0.18
CA ASP A 230 30.70 2.39 -1.16
C ASP A 230 30.99 1.32 -2.22
N ARG A 231 32.05 0.50 -2.04
CA ARG A 231 32.50 -0.45 -3.08
C ARG A 231 32.00 -1.87 -2.82
N ASN A 232 30.71 -2.09 -3.08
CA ASN A 232 30.20 -3.41 -3.46
C ASN A 232 29.63 -3.29 -4.88
N LEU A 233 30.15 -4.06 -5.83
CA LEU A 233 29.56 -4.22 -7.18
C LEU A 233 28.09 -4.68 -7.08
N LEU A 234 27.76 -5.44 -6.03
CA LEU A 234 26.40 -5.83 -5.65
C LEU A 234 25.52 -4.65 -5.21
N ASN A 235 26.11 -3.59 -4.62
CA ASN A 235 25.39 -2.36 -4.26
C ASN A 235 25.14 -1.50 -5.49
N GLN A 236 26.07 -1.44 -6.45
CA GLN A 236 25.86 -0.73 -7.72
C GLN A 236 24.86 -1.46 -8.62
N ALA A 237 24.90 -2.79 -8.70
CA ALA A 237 23.86 -3.58 -9.38
C ALA A 237 22.50 -3.45 -8.68
N ARG A 238 22.46 -3.47 -7.33
CA ARG A 238 21.26 -3.14 -6.55
C ARG A 238 20.76 -1.72 -6.81
N GLN A 239 21.64 -0.72 -6.85
CA GLN A 239 21.29 0.68 -7.12
C GLN A 239 20.71 0.82 -8.52
N ILE A 240 21.32 0.21 -9.53
CA ILE A 240 20.84 0.25 -10.91
C ILE A 240 19.46 -0.42 -11.03
N ILE A 241 19.24 -1.57 -10.36
CA ILE A 241 17.95 -2.27 -10.33
C ILE A 241 16.88 -1.47 -9.55
N LEU A 242 17.27 -0.78 -8.47
CA LEU A 242 16.39 0.03 -7.63
C LEU A 242 16.06 1.39 -8.26
N ASP A 243 16.99 2.00 -8.98
CA ASP A 243 16.81 3.27 -9.68
C ASP A 243 15.95 3.10 -10.95
N HIS A 244 15.84 1.88 -11.49
CA HIS A 244 14.86 1.53 -12.52
C HIS A 244 13.48 1.13 -11.95
N SER A 245 13.29 1.19 -10.62
CA SER A 245 11.98 1.00 -9.98
C SER A 245 11.20 2.32 -9.94
N SER A 246 9.97 2.33 -10.46
CA SER A 246 9.07 3.49 -10.43
C SER A 246 8.48 3.79 -9.05
N GLN A 247 8.70 2.91 -8.05
CA GLN A 247 8.22 3.08 -6.68
C GLN A 247 9.32 3.59 -5.73
N PRO A 248 9.01 4.50 -4.79
CA PRO A 248 9.96 4.97 -3.79
C PRO A 248 10.32 3.87 -2.76
N LEU A 249 11.62 3.53 -2.69
CA LEU A 249 12.16 2.44 -1.87
C LEU A 249 13.16 2.98 -0.83
N PHE A 250 13.02 2.54 0.42
CA PHE A 250 13.94 2.86 1.52
C PHE A 250 14.35 1.59 2.26
N LEU A 251 15.66 1.37 2.40
CA LEU A 251 16.23 0.26 3.15
C LEU A 251 16.92 0.81 4.40
N PHE A 252 16.52 0.34 5.58
CA PHE A 252 17.11 0.73 6.86
C PHE A 252 17.82 -0.44 7.54
N ASP A 253 18.88 -0.13 8.28
CA ASP A 253 19.58 -1.11 9.12
C ASP A 253 18.78 -1.46 10.38
N ASP A 254 19.35 -2.35 11.20
CA ASP A 254 18.79 -2.77 12.49
C ASP A 254 18.74 -1.63 13.55
N ASN A 255 19.35 -0.48 13.26
CA ASN A 255 19.41 0.71 14.10
C ASN A 255 18.64 1.91 13.52
N ASP A 256 17.73 1.66 12.57
CA ASP A 256 16.88 2.67 11.92
C ASP A 256 17.65 3.72 11.12
N ARG A 257 18.81 3.35 10.55
CA ARG A 257 19.57 4.21 9.65
C ARG A 257 19.33 3.84 8.22
N LEU A 258 19.14 4.85 7.37
CA LEU A 258 18.93 4.65 5.94
C LEU A 258 20.22 4.11 5.31
N ILE A 259 20.20 2.84 4.91
CA ILE A 259 21.28 2.19 4.16
C ILE A 259 21.20 2.57 2.68
N LEU A 260 19.99 2.63 2.10
CA LEU A 260 19.83 2.77 0.65
C LEU A 260 18.46 3.36 0.29
N SER A 261 18.44 4.29 -0.67
CA SER A 261 17.23 4.88 -1.27
C SER A 261 17.40 5.07 -2.78
N ASN A 262 16.32 4.86 -3.55
CA ASN A 262 16.32 5.03 -5.00
C ASN A 262 15.91 6.45 -5.46
N GLN A 263 16.06 6.75 -6.75
CA GLN A 263 15.73 8.08 -7.29
C GLN A 263 14.28 8.52 -7.01
N ALA A 264 13.29 7.62 -7.15
CA ALA A 264 11.89 7.91 -6.82
C ALA A 264 11.68 8.27 -5.33
N ALA A 265 12.38 7.61 -4.40
CA ALA A 265 12.38 7.94 -2.97
C ALA A 265 13.02 9.31 -2.67
N ARG A 266 14.06 9.69 -3.41
CA ARG A 266 14.73 10.99 -3.27
C ARG A 266 13.90 12.13 -3.84
N THR A 267 13.11 11.88 -4.90
CA THR A 267 12.14 12.85 -5.41
C THR A 267 10.97 13.05 -4.46
N LEU A 268 10.53 11.96 -3.80
CA LEU A 268 9.47 12.00 -2.79
C LEU A 268 9.88 12.80 -1.55
N LEU A 269 11.11 12.59 -1.07
CA LEU A 269 11.62 13.20 0.15
C LEU A 269 13.02 13.80 -0.10
N PRO A 270 13.10 15.02 -0.66
CA PRO A 270 14.36 15.63 -1.08
C PRO A 270 15.28 16.05 0.07
N SER A 271 14.79 16.08 1.31
CA SER A 271 15.53 16.52 2.52
C SER A 271 16.09 15.38 3.38
N LEU A 272 15.95 14.12 2.96
CA LEU A 272 16.41 12.95 3.70
C LEU A 272 17.91 12.68 3.44
N ASP A 273 18.76 13.07 4.38
CA ASP A 273 20.19 12.71 4.42
C ASP A 273 20.41 11.34 5.10
N GLU A 274 21.57 10.71 4.85
CA GLU A 274 22.00 9.39 5.41
C GLU A 274 21.99 9.34 6.96
N GLU A 275 21.87 10.48 7.64
CA GLU A 275 21.84 10.60 9.11
C GLU A 275 20.43 10.69 9.71
N THR A 276 19.36 10.66 8.89
CA THR A 276 17.97 10.88 9.36
C THR A 276 17.36 9.61 9.97
N ARG A 277 16.91 9.68 11.23
CA ARG A 277 16.11 8.63 11.90
C ARG A 277 14.62 8.83 11.64
N PHE A 278 13.83 7.75 11.72
CA PHE A 278 12.40 7.66 11.36
C PHE A 278 11.44 8.52 12.24
N TYR A 279 11.58 9.84 12.19
CA TYR A 279 10.62 10.81 12.70
C TYR A 279 10.59 11.99 11.73
N TRP A 280 9.48 12.15 11.01
CA TRP A 280 9.30 13.23 10.08
C TRP A 280 7.90 13.82 10.19
N THR A 281 7.83 15.14 10.09
CA THR A 281 6.61 15.95 10.01
C THR A 281 6.87 17.01 8.94
N GLU A 282 5.98 17.07 7.96
CA GLU A 282 6.08 18.02 6.85
C GLU A 282 5.73 19.45 7.30
N PRO A 283 6.37 20.51 6.75
CA PRO A 283 6.11 21.89 7.18
C PRO A 283 4.79 22.48 6.65
N ASN A 284 4.21 21.88 5.59
CA ASN A 284 3.06 22.43 4.88
C ASN A 284 1.94 21.39 4.88
N GLY A 285 0.83 21.68 5.54
CA GLY A 285 -0.25 20.72 5.89
C GLY A 285 -1.07 20.08 4.77
N GLU A 286 -0.46 19.63 3.67
CA GLU A 286 -1.10 18.73 2.70
C GLU A 286 -0.77 17.26 3.03
N HIS A 287 -1.77 16.52 3.52
CA HIS A 287 -1.59 15.13 3.88
C HIS A 287 -1.60 14.22 2.64
N THR A 288 -0.44 13.89 2.07
CA THR A 288 -0.33 12.73 1.17
C THR A 288 -0.11 11.46 1.99
N SER A 289 -1.09 10.54 1.91
CA SER A 289 -1.08 9.28 2.66
C SER A 289 -0.44 8.18 1.84
N TYR A 290 0.73 7.68 2.24
CA TYR A 290 1.40 6.54 1.60
C TYR A 290 1.15 5.25 2.40
N ILE A 291 0.93 4.12 1.72
CA ILE A 291 1.02 2.80 2.38
C ILE A 291 2.49 2.42 2.39
N CYS A 292 2.98 2.10 3.58
CA CYS A 292 4.34 1.67 3.82
C CYS A 292 4.32 0.18 4.15
N ASP A 293 4.61 -0.65 3.14
CA ASP A 293 4.82 -2.08 3.37
C ASP A 293 6.21 -2.27 3.96
N PHE A 294 6.27 -2.87 5.14
CA PHE A 294 7.53 -3.12 5.82
C PHE A 294 7.80 -4.62 5.95
N GLN A 295 9.03 -5.02 5.61
CA GLN A 295 9.47 -6.39 5.76
C GLN A 295 10.72 -6.46 6.64
N LEU A 296 10.66 -7.33 7.65
CA LEU A 296 11.79 -7.65 8.51
C LEU A 296 12.66 -8.71 7.85
N LEU A 297 13.85 -8.32 7.41
CA LEU A 297 14.84 -9.25 6.90
C LEU A 297 15.51 -9.94 8.09
N ARG A 298 15.45 -11.28 8.12
CA ARG A 298 15.96 -12.08 9.24
C ARG A 298 17.06 -13.03 8.78
N ASP A 299 18.02 -13.28 9.66
CA ASP A 299 19.06 -14.32 9.51
C ASP A 299 18.47 -15.72 9.69
N LYS A 300 19.23 -16.77 9.32
CA LYS A 300 18.94 -18.20 9.57
C LYS A 300 18.72 -18.51 11.07
N LYS A 301 19.10 -17.61 11.98
CA LYS A 301 18.82 -17.66 13.43
C LYS A 301 17.62 -16.79 13.87
N GLN A 302 16.76 -16.36 12.94
CA GLN A 302 15.58 -15.51 13.16
C GLN A 302 15.85 -14.10 13.71
N ARG A 303 17.12 -13.66 13.71
CA ARG A 303 17.53 -12.32 14.15
C ARG A 303 17.31 -11.29 13.04
N ILE A 304 16.75 -10.12 13.38
CA ILE A 304 16.49 -9.05 12.43
C ILE A 304 17.83 -8.46 11.96
N ILE A 305 18.05 -8.40 10.65
CA ILE A 305 19.25 -7.86 10.00
C ILE A 305 18.97 -6.47 9.40
N ALA A 306 17.77 -6.27 8.84
CA ALA A 306 17.39 -5.02 8.19
C ALA A 306 15.87 -4.86 8.11
N ARG A 307 15.41 -3.62 7.90
CA ARG A 307 14.00 -3.26 7.71
C ARG A 307 13.84 -2.68 6.31
N PHE A 308 13.05 -3.35 5.48
CA PHE A 308 12.76 -2.92 4.11
C PHE A 308 11.42 -2.20 4.08
N PHE A 309 11.37 -0.98 3.56
CA PHE A 309 10.13 -0.20 3.45
C PHE A 309 9.86 0.15 1.99
N ILE A 310 8.68 -0.23 1.51
CA ILE A 310 8.18 0.07 0.17
C ILE A 310 7.05 1.07 0.34
N PHE A 311 7.20 2.24 -0.25
CA PHE A 311 6.13 3.24 -0.26
C PHE A 311 5.40 3.14 -1.58
N THR A 312 4.16 2.67 -1.52
CA THR A 312 3.30 2.57 -2.69
C THR A 312 2.43 3.81 -2.75
N ASN A 313 2.45 4.52 -3.87
CA ASN A 313 1.59 5.68 -4.07
C ASN A 313 0.14 5.21 -4.13
N ASN A 314 -0.65 5.57 -3.11
CA ASN A 314 -2.00 5.06 -2.91
C ASN A 314 -3.08 5.80 -3.73
N MET A 315 -2.66 6.60 -4.72
CA MET A 315 -3.59 7.37 -5.58
C MET A 315 -4.56 6.51 -6.40
N LEU A 316 -4.31 5.20 -6.54
CA LEU A 316 -5.21 4.27 -7.24
C LEU A 316 -6.17 3.50 -6.31
N GLY A 317 -5.90 3.48 -5.00
CA GLY A 317 -6.66 2.70 -4.01
C GLY A 317 -7.44 3.53 -3.00
N ILE A 318 -7.25 4.85 -2.98
CA ILE A 318 -7.97 5.79 -2.11
C ILE A 318 -8.89 6.68 -2.95
N ASP A 319 -10.12 6.83 -2.48
CA ASP A 319 -11.07 7.81 -2.98
C ASP A 319 -10.60 9.23 -2.62
N SER A 320 -10.39 10.07 -3.64
CA SER A 320 -9.82 11.41 -3.49
C SER A 320 -10.71 12.37 -2.71
N LEU A 321 -12.02 12.12 -2.67
CA LEU A 321 -12.99 12.95 -1.98
C LEU A 321 -12.99 12.71 -0.46
N THR A 322 -12.96 11.45 -0.05
CA THR A 322 -13.13 11.04 1.36
C THR A 322 -11.82 10.65 2.05
N GLY A 323 -10.78 10.34 1.27
CA GLY A 323 -9.56 9.74 1.77
C GLY A 323 -9.79 8.34 2.36
N PHE A 324 -10.85 7.64 1.95
CA PHE A 324 -11.15 6.25 2.32
C PHE A 324 -10.66 5.31 1.22
N GLN A 325 -10.45 4.02 1.52
CA GLN A 325 -10.08 3.05 0.50
C GLN A 325 -11.25 2.81 -0.47
N THR A 326 -10.98 2.63 -1.76
CA THR A 326 -12.03 2.27 -2.72
C THR A 326 -12.50 0.83 -2.45
N GLU A 327 -13.78 0.54 -2.67
CA GLU A 327 -14.36 -0.80 -2.57
C GLU A 327 -13.53 -1.85 -3.33
N HIS A 328 -13.11 -1.49 -4.55
CA HIS A 328 -12.32 -2.36 -5.40
C HIS A 328 -10.95 -2.70 -4.79
N TYR A 329 -10.24 -1.70 -4.26
CA TYR A 329 -8.95 -1.89 -3.62
C TYR A 329 -9.04 -2.78 -2.38
N PHE A 330 -10.05 -2.55 -1.54
CA PHE A 330 -10.29 -3.37 -0.36
C PHE A 330 -10.59 -4.83 -0.74
N SER A 331 -11.39 -5.07 -1.78
CA SER A 331 -11.76 -6.42 -2.23
C SER A 331 -10.57 -7.29 -2.64
N LEU A 332 -9.52 -6.68 -3.18
CA LEU A 332 -8.29 -7.36 -3.61
C LEU A 332 -7.37 -7.73 -2.44
N HIS A 333 -7.28 -6.89 -1.42
CA HIS A 333 -6.33 -7.04 -0.31
C HIS A 333 -6.97 -7.55 1.00
N ARG A 334 -8.28 -7.83 1.00
CA ARG A 334 -9.03 -8.25 2.21
C ARG A 334 -8.44 -9.44 2.95
N LYS A 335 -7.82 -10.40 2.23
CA LYS A 335 -7.21 -11.61 2.81
C LYS A 335 -5.93 -11.34 3.60
N GLU A 336 -5.18 -10.31 3.20
CA GLU A 336 -3.95 -9.91 3.88
C GLU A 336 -4.30 -9.14 5.16
N LEU A 337 -5.31 -8.26 5.07
CA LEU A 337 -5.87 -7.50 6.20
C LEU A 337 -6.51 -8.38 7.28
N SER A 338 -7.19 -9.47 6.89
CA SER A 338 -7.87 -10.38 7.83
C SER A 338 -6.96 -11.38 8.54
N SER A 339 -5.74 -11.59 8.04
CA SER A 339 -4.81 -12.63 8.55
C SER A 339 -4.13 -12.30 9.89
N SER A 340 -4.31 -11.08 10.42
CA SER A 340 -3.51 -10.56 11.54
C SER A 340 -4.31 -10.05 12.74
N GLN A 341 -5.65 -10.15 12.75
CA GLN A 341 -6.48 -9.39 13.70
C GLN A 341 -7.43 -10.24 14.55
N THR A 342 -7.57 -9.84 15.81
CA THR A 342 -8.39 -10.47 16.85
C THR A 342 -9.89 -10.23 16.65
N GLN A 343 -10.72 -11.28 16.70
CA GLN A 343 -12.18 -11.19 16.76
C GLN A 343 -12.64 -10.49 18.06
N PRO A 344 -13.77 -9.76 18.08
CA PRO A 344 -14.83 -9.66 17.05
C PRO A 344 -14.58 -8.57 15.98
N VAL A 345 -15.16 -8.76 14.78
CA VAL A 345 -15.10 -7.79 13.65
C VAL A 345 -16.52 -7.35 13.29
N GLY A 346 -16.74 -6.05 13.09
CA GLY A 346 -18.03 -5.49 12.70
C GLY A 346 -17.92 -4.48 11.56
N ALA A 347 -18.85 -4.53 10.61
CA ALA A 347 -18.98 -3.59 9.51
C ALA A 347 -20.11 -2.59 9.80
N ALA A 348 -19.78 -1.30 9.87
CA ALA A 348 -20.73 -0.20 9.97
C ALA A 348 -20.82 0.51 8.62
N VAL A 349 -21.99 0.49 7.99
CA VAL A 349 -22.23 1.24 6.76
C VAL A 349 -23.12 2.43 7.08
N CYS A 350 -22.88 3.57 6.44
CA CYS A 350 -23.69 4.76 6.58
C CYS A 350 -23.87 5.52 5.27
N ASN A 351 -24.94 6.33 5.22
CA ASN A 351 -25.31 7.13 4.07
C ASN A 351 -25.80 8.52 4.53
N LEU A 352 -25.50 9.54 3.74
CA LEU A 352 -25.93 10.91 3.99
C LEU A 352 -27.34 11.15 3.46
N ASN A 353 -28.25 11.62 4.31
CA ASN A 353 -29.63 11.88 3.91
C ASN A 353 -29.73 13.16 3.08
N ARG A 354 -30.65 13.18 2.10
CA ARG A 354 -30.93 14.32 1.22
C ARG A 354 -29.73 14.83 0.41
N LEU A 355 -28.76 13.96 0.14
CA LEU A 355 -27.62 14.30 -0.70
C LEU A 355 -28.06 14.71 -2.12
N SER A 356 -29.10 14.05 -2.65
CA SER A 356 -29.64 14.37 -3.98
C SER A 356 -30.25 15.77 -4.01
N LEU A 357 -31.03 16.12 -2.99
CA LEU A 357 -31.61 17.45 -2.82
C LEU A 357 -30.51 18.53 -2.69
N LEU A 358 -29.46 18.25 -1.92
CA LEU A 358 -28.32 19.16 -1.76
C LEU A 358 -27.64 19.42 -3.12
N ASN A 359 -27.37 18.35 -3.89
CA ASN A 359 -26.76 18.43 -5.22
C ASN A 359 -27.64 19.20 -6.20
N ASN A 360 -28.95 18.97 -6.19
CA ASN A 360 -29.89 19.61 -7.10
C ASN A 360 -30.14 21.08 -6.75
N THR A 361 -30.04 21.46 -5.46
CA THR A 361 -30.35 22.82 -4.98
C THR A 361 -29.14 23.75 -5.04
N ILE A 362 -27.96 23.27 -4.65
CA ILE A 362 -26.74 24.10 -4.52
C ILE A 362 -25.68 23.72 -5.56
N GLY A 363 -25.65 22.45 -5.96
CA GLY A 363 -24.66 21.93 -6.89
C GLY A 363 -23.86 20.77 -6.30
N GLN A 364 -23.30 19.96 -7.19
CA GLN A 364 -22.62 18.71 -6.86
C GLN A 364 -21.40 18.91 -5.95
N SER A 365 -20.69 20.05 -6.06
CA SER A 365 -19.55 20.38 -5.19
C SER A 365 -19.92 20.49 -3.72
N CYS A 366 -21.14 20.96 -3.41
CA CYS A 366 -21.63 21.04 -2.03
C CYS A 366 -21.92 19.64 -1.47
N GLY A 367 -22.42 18.71 -2.29
CA GLY A 367 -22.61 17.32 -1.87
C GLY A 367 -21.30 16.59 -1.64
N ASP A 368 -20.31 16.88 -2.49
CA ASP A 368 -18.94 16.39 -2.32
C ASP A 368 -18.37 16.87 -0.97
N GLU A 369 -18.51 18.16 -0.63
CA GLU A 369 -18.11 18.69 0.68
C GLU A 369 -18.85 18.01 1.85
N ALA A 370 -20.15 17.74 1.71
CA ALA A 370 -20.93 17.05 2.74
C ALA A 370 -20.45 15.61 2.96
N ILE A 371 -20.14 14.89 1.89
CA ILE A 371 -19.58 13.53 1.93
C ILE A 371 -18.18 13.54 2.57
N ALA A 372 -17.32 14.49 2.18
CA ALA A 372 -15.97 14.63 2.74
C ALA A 372 -16.02 14.94 4.25
N LEU A 373 -16.97 15.79 4.67
CA LEU A 373 -17.20 16.09 6.08
C LEU A 373 -17.68 14.86 6.86
N GLN A 374 -18.62 14.09 6.31
CA GLN A 374 -19.07 12.83 6.90
C GLN A 374 -17.89 11.88 7.15
N ALA A 375 -17.03 11.68 6.15
CA ALA A 375 -15.83 10.84 6.25
C ALA A 375 -14.88 11.33 7.36
N LYS A 376 -14.69 12.66 7.47
CA LYS A 376 -13.87 13.28 8.52
C LYS A 376 -14.44 13.06 9.92
N VAL A 377 -15.76 13.19 10.09
CA VAL A 377 -16.42 12.96 11.39
C VAL A 377 -16.35 11.49 11.80
N MET A 378 -16.52 10.56 10.86
CA MET A 378 -16.35 9.11 11.12
C MET A 378 -14.95 8.78 11.64
N LYS A 379 -13.89 9.28 10.97
CA LYS A 379 -12.49 9.09 11.39
C LYS A 379 -12.20 9.60 12.79
N LYS A 380 -12.95 10.60 13.27
CA LYS A 380 -12.76 11.19 14.60
C LYS A 380 -13.34 10.34 15.73
N HIS A 381 -14.48 9.68 15.51
CA HIS A 381 -15.22 8.93 16.53
C HIS A 381 -14.90 7.44 16.58
N LEU A 382 -14.49 6.88 15.44
CA LEU A 382 -14.09 5.48 15.31
C LEU A 382 -12.59 5.30 15.59
N PRO A 383 -12.16 4.17 16.15
CA PRO A 383 -10.78 3.97 16.58
C PRO A 383 -9.79 3.88 15.41
N ALA A 384 -8.51 4.16 15.67
CA ALA A 384 -7.46 4.27 14.66
C ALA A 384 -7.18 2.97 13.88
N ASN A 385 -7.55 1.80 14.44
CA ASN A 385 -7.45 0.50 13.79
C ASN A 385 -8.65 0.18 12.86
N THR A 386 -9.59 1.11 12.69
CA THR A 386 -10.75 0.95 11.79
C THR A 386 -10.30 1.08 10.34
N VAL A 387 -10.74 0.14 9.48
CA VAL A 387 -10.54 0.24 8.04
C VAL A 387 -11.74 0.95 7.41
N PHE A 388 -11.50 2.06 6.73
CA PHE A 388 -12.53 2.89 6.11
C PHE A 388 -12.59 2.66 4.59
N ILE A 389 -13.78 2.41 4.08
CA ILE A 389 -14.03 2.02 2.69
C ILE A 389 -15.12 2.92 2.09
N ARG A 390 -14.86 3.47 0.91
CA ARG A 390 -15.86 4.14 0.06
C ARG A 390 -16.55 3.08 -0.80
N LEU A 391 -17.84 2.89 -0.55
CA LEU A 391 -18.71 1.99 -1.32
C LEU A 391 -19.47 2.80 -2.40
N ARG A 392 -20.18 2.10 -3.29
CA ARG A 392 -21.06 2.72 -4.31
C ARG A 392 -22.22 3.51 -3.67
N ASP A 393 -22.87 4.36 -4.48
CA ASP A 393 -24.07 5.15 -4.11
C ASP A 393 -23.88 6.06 -2.90
N ALA A 394 -22.71 6.69 -2.80
CA ALA A 394 -22.29 7.54 -1.69
C ALA A 394 -22.24 6.87 -0.30
N ASN A 395 -22.31 5.54 -0.24
CA ASN A 395 -22.17 4.81 1.02
C ASN A 395 -20.73 4.84 1.54
N LEU A 396 -20.58 4.99 2.85
CA LEU A 396 -19.30 4.87 3.55
C LEU A 396 -19.36 3.67 4.48
N CYS A 397 -18.30 2.88 4.52
CA CYS A 397 -18.18 1.71 5.36
C CYS A 397 -16.97 1.83 6.29
N ALA A 398 -17.14 1.37 7.52
CA ALA A 398 -16.12 1.29 8.55
C ALA A 398 -16.08 -0.14 9.10
N VAL A 399 -14.96 -0.82 8.90
CA VAL A 399 -14.70 -2.15 9.43
C VAL A 399 -13.92 -1.99 10.73
N CYS A 400 -14.62 -2.26 11.83
CA CYS A 400 -14.14 -2.08 13.19
C CYS A 400 -13.68 -3.43 13.76
N TYR A 401 -12.49 -3.46 14.35
CA TYR A 401 -11.90 -4.67 14.93
C TYR A 401 -11.82 -4.55 16.45
N GLY A 402 -12.16 -5.63 17.14
CA GLY A 402 -12.16 -5.73 18.61
C GLY A 402 -13.29 -4.99 19.30
N LEU A 403 -14.32 -4.53 18.58
CA LEU A 403 -15.45 -3.77 19.13
C LEU A 403 -16.74 -4.60 19.13
N SER A 404 -17.53 -4.45 20.19
CA SER A 404 -18.89 -5.02 20.24
C SER A 404 -19.87 -4.24 19.36
N LYS A 405 -20.95 -4.89 18.92
CA LYS A 405 -22.02 -4.26 18.12
C LYS A 405 -22.56 -2.98 18.78
N ASN A 406 -22.74 -2.99 20.10
CA ASN A 406 -23.28 -1.86 20.86
C ASN A 406 -22.30 -0.68 20.90
N GLU A 407 -21.00 -0.96 21.00
CA GLU A 407 -19.99 0.10 21.03
C GLU A 407 -19.82 0.76 19.65
N ILE A 408 -19.85 -0.03 18.58
CA ILE A 408 -19.87 0.50 17.20
C ILE A 408 -21.13 1.37 16.99
N LYS A 409 -22.31 0.89 17.39
CA LYS A 409 -23.56 1.66 17.32
C LYS A 409 -23.47 2.99 18.08
N LYS A 410 -22.91 2.99 19.29
CA LYS A 410 -22.76 4.20 20.11
C LYS A 410 -21.87 5.24 19.42
N ARG A 411 -20.68 4.83 18.95
CA ARG A 411 -19.74 5.73 18.26
C ARG A 411 -20.30 6.30 16.96
N MET A 412 -21.05 5.48 16.21
CA MET A 412 -21.73 5.95 14.99
C MET A 412 -22.85 6.95 15.32
N LYS A 413 -23.54 6.78 16.44
CA LYS A 413 -24.53 7.76 16.92
C LYS A 413 -23.88 9.09 17.29
N ASP A 414 -22.77 9.05 18.03
CA ASP A 414 -22.00 10.25 18.40
C ASP A 414 -21.49 11.00 17.15
N ALA A 415 -21.05 10.24 16.12
CA ALA A 415 -20.68 10.80 14.82
C ALA A 415 -21.86 11.47 14.11
N ALA A 416 -23.05 10.84 14.12
CA ALA A 416 -24.26 11.41 13.52
C ALA A 416 -24.71 12.69 14.23
N GLU A 417 -24.66 12.73 15.56
CA GLU A 417 -24.99 13.92 16.37
C GLU A 417 -24.01 15.07 16.10
N GLN A 418 -22.70 14.79 16.00
CA GLN A 418 -21.73 15.83 15.67
C GLN A 418 -21.96 16.41 14.27
N LEU A 419 -22.31 15.59 13.28
CA LEU A 419 -22.53 16.09 11.91
C LEU A 419 -23.68 17.13 11.87
N GLN A 420 -24.72 16.94 12.67
CA GLN A 420 -25.87 17.87 12.74
C GLN A 420 -25.51 19.25 13.31
N THR A 421 -24.35 19.40 13.97
CA THR A 421 -23.91 20.69 14.53
C THR A 421 -23.31 21.65 13.48
N TYR A 422 -22.95 21.13 12.31
CA TYR A 422 -22.37 21.95 11.24
C TYR A 422 -23.46 22.74 10.51
N SER A 423 -23.49 24.06 10.73
CA SER A 423 -24.49 24.98 10.17
C SER A 423 -24.16 25.52 8.78
N GLN A 424 -23.09 25.04 8.14
CA GLN A 424 -22.61 25.52 6.84
C GLN A 424 -23.49 25.07 5.65
N PHE A 425 -24.42 24.15 5.89
CA PHE A 425 -25.34 23.62 4.88
C PHE A 425 -26.75 24.19 5.08
N PRO A 426 -27.55 24.31 4.01
CA PRO A 426 -28.91 24.90 4.06
C PRO A 426 -29.87 24.16 5.01
N PHE A 427 -29.57 22.92 5.37
CA PHE A 427 -30.28 22.13 6.34
C PHE A 427 -29.29 21.28 7.16
N ARG A 428 -29.73 20.82 8.33
CA ARG A 428 -28.90 19.95 9.18
C ARG A 428 -28.65 18.63 8.47
N LEU A 429 -27.38 18.27 8.30
CA LEU A 429 -27.00 17.00 7.71
C LEU A 429 -27.31 15.86 8.69
N LYS A 430 -28.06 14.86 8.22
CA LYS A 430 -28.39 13.63 8.96
C LYS A 430 -27.70 12.44 8.29
N ILE A 431 -27.16 11.53 9.10
CA ILE A 431 -26.57 10.27 8.64
C ILE A 431 -27.44 9.12 9.15
N ASP A 432 -27.86 8.24 8.27
CA ASP A 432 -28.38 6.93 8.64
C ASP A 432 -27.27 5.89 8.58
N PHE A 433 -27.23 4.98 9.55
CA PHE A 433 -26.23 3.91 9.62
C PHE A 433 -26.84 2.56 10.03
N ALA A 434 -26.17 1.48 9.62
CA ALA A 434 -26.44 0.12 10.04
C ALA A 434 -25.12 -0.58 10.41
N VAL A 435 -25.21 -1.51 11.37
CA VAL A 435 -24.04 -2.26 11.87
C VAL A 435 -24.33 -3.76 11.78
N CYS A 436 -23.45 -4.49 11.12
CA CYS A 436 -23.49 -5.94 11.02
C CYS A 436 -22.19 -6.52 11.60
N MET A 437 -22.29 -7.55 12.44
CA MET A 437 -21.12 -8.28 12.94
C MET A 437 -20.76 -9.38 11.95
N LEU A 438 -19.47 -9.71 11.85
CA LEU A 438 -19.05 -10.89 11.10
C LEU A 438 -19.33 -12.15 11.92
N ASP A 439 -19.98 -13.13 11.29
CA ASP A 439 -20.14 -14.49 11.79
C ASP A 439 -19.00 -15.37 11.25
N GLU A 440 -18.72 -16.52 11.86
CA GLU A 440 -17.61 -17.44 11.50
C GLU A 440 -17.59 -17.87 10.02
N THR A 441 -18.71 -17.72 9.30
CA THR A 441 -18.90 -18.16 7.92
C THR A 441 -18.84 -17.04 6.86
N ASN A 442 -18.86 -15.75 7.25
CA ASN A 442 -19.14 -14.64 6.33
C ASN A 442 -17.92 -13.72 6.10
N ASP A 443 -17.78 -13.22 4.88
CA ASP A 443 -16.77 -12.20 4.55
C ASP A 443 -17.18 -10.80 5.07
N VAL A 444 -16.20 -9.91 5.22
CA VAL A 444 -16.43 -8.50 5.57
C VAL A 444 -17.35 -7.82 4.55
N MET A 445 -17.21 -8.15 3.26
CA MET A 445 -18.06 -7.61 2.21
C MET A 445 -19.50 -8.11 2.30
N ASP A 446 -19.71 -9.36 2.76
CA ASP A 446 -21.05 -9.89 2.99
C ASP A 446 -21.73 -9.16 4.15
N ALA A 447 -20.99 -8.91 5.24
CA ALA A 447 -21.47 -8.11 6.37
C ALA A 447 -21.80 -6.66 5.96
N ALA A 448 -20.96 -6.04 5.12
CA ALA A 448 -21.23 -4.71 4.56
C ALA A 448 -22.47 -4.72 3.64
N GLY A 449 -22.64 -5.76 2.81
CA GLY A 449 -23.83 -5.94 1.97
C GLY A 449 -25.11 -6.09 2.79
N LYS A 450 -25.07 -6.89 3.87
CA LYS A 450 -26.18 -6.98 4.84
C LYS A 450 -26.48 -5.62 5.46
N ALA A 451 -25.48 -4.87 5.90
CA ALA A 451 -25.65 -3.52 6.44
C ALA A 451 -26.27 -2.53 5.42
N ILE A 452 -25.90 -2.62 4.14
CA ILE A 452 -26.54 -1.83 3.06
C ILE A 452 -28.01 -2.20 2.92
N SER A 453 -28.36 -3.49 2.98
CA SER A 453 -29.75 -3.91 2.89
C SER A 453 -30.59 -3.35 4.06
N ILE A 454 -30.07 -3.42 5.28
CA ILE A 454 -30.69 -2.82 6.48
C ILE A 454 -30.90 -1.31 6.29
N LEU A 455 -29.89 -0.60 5.78
CA LEU A 455 -29.99 0.83 5.50
C LEU A 455 -31.08 1.15 4.48
N ARG A 456 -31.17 0.37 3.39
CA ARG A 456 -32.20 0.56 2.36
C ARG A 456 -33.60 0.35 2.95
N THR A 457 -33.80 -0.69 3.76
CA THR A 457 -35.07 -0.93 4.46
C THR A 457 -35.45 0.25 5.35
N ARG A 458 -34.51 0.75 6.16
CA ARG A 458 -34.77 1.90 7.05
C ARG A 458 -35.08 3.17 6.29
N LYS A 459 -34.39 3.43 5.17
CA LYS A 459 -34.69 4.57 4.30
C LYS A 459 -36.11 4.54 3.73
N VAL A 460 -36.63 3.36 3.41
CA VAL A 460 -38.02 3.20 2.95
C VAL A 460 -39.03 3.51 4.07
N LEU A 461 -38.67 3.20 5.31
CA LEU A 461 -39.52 3.43 6.48
C LEU A 461 -39.46 4.89 7.00
N ASP A 462 -38.37 5.63 6.76
CA ASP A 462 -38.22 7.02 7.21
C ASP A 462 -39.07 7.96 6.34
N SER A 463 -39.94 8.75 6.97
CA SER A 463 -40.86 9.66 6.28
C SER A 463 -40.15 10.84 5.61
N GLU A 464 -38.92 11.16 6.05
CA GLU A 464 -38.14 12.32 5.63
C GLU A 464 -37.07 12.06 4.56
N SER A 465 -36.96 10.82 4.08
CA SER A 465 -35.97 10.39 3.08
C SER A 465 -36.39 10.74 1.65
N ASP A 466 -35.41 10.83 0.73
CA ASP A 466 -35.67 10.90 -0.70
C ASP A 466 -36.25 9.54 -1.16
N ARG A 467 -37.57 9.35 -1.00
CA ARG A 467 -38.24 8.09 -1.34
C ARG A 467 -38.03 7.77 -2.82
N SER A 468 -37.82 6.49 -3.13
CA SER A 468 -37.96 6.02 -4.52
C SER A 468 -39.40 6.32 -4.95
N SER A 469 -39.57 7.14 -6.00
CA SER A 469 -40.91 7.49 -6.52
C SER A 469 -41.75 6.25 -6.85
N ALA A 470 -41.09 5.13 -7.16
CA ALA A 470 -41.74 3.84 -7.38
C ALA A 470 -42.44 3.30 -6.11
N ILE A 471 -41.83 3.42 -4.93
CA ILE A 471 -42.42 2.94 -3.67
C ILE A 471 -43.62 3.80 -3.28
N GLU A 472 -43.54 5.11 -3.46
CA GLU A 472 -44.69 5.99 -3.19
C GLU A 472 -45.84 5.71 -4.16
N SER A 473 -45.54 5.50 -5.45
CA SER A 473 -46.54 5.07 -6.43
C SER A 473 -47.17 3.72 -6.06
N LEU A 474 -46.38 2.73 -5.60
CA LEU A 474 -46.89 1.44 -5.14
C LEU A 474 -47.78 1.59 -3.91
N ARG A 475 -47.37 2.43 -2.94
CA ARG A 475 -48.17 2.76 -1.75
C ARG A 475 -49.48 3.42 -2.15
N GLN A 476 -49.43 4.40 -3.05
CA GLN A 476 -50.61 5.13 -3.52
C GLN A 476 -51.58 4.21 -4.30
N MET A 477 -51.06 3.35 -5.17
CA MET A 477 -51.88 2.35 -5.87
C MET A 477 -52.54 1.36 -4.90
N LEU A 478 -51.82 0.94 -3.85
CA LEU A 478 -52.40 0.09 -2.80
C LEU A 478 -53.53 0.83 -2.07
N ILE A 479 -53.36 2.12 -1.77
CA ILE A 479 -54.39 2.95 -1.14
C ILE A 479 -55.62 3.13 -2.04
N GLU A 480 -55.43 3.31 -3.33
CA GLU A 480 -56.53 3.45 -4.29
C GLU A 480 -57.30 2.14 -4.50
N CYS A 481 -56.61 1.00 -4.47
CA CYS A 481 -57.25 -0.31 -4.60
C CYS A 481 -58.00 -0.73 -3.32
N ASP A 482 -57.54 -0.26 -2.16
CA ASP A 482 -58.09 -0.62 -0.85
C ASP A 482 -58.15 0.63 0.05
N PRO A 483 -59.27 1.38 0.03
CA PRO A 483 -59.42 2.64 0.76
C PRO A 483 -59.31 2.52 2.30
N GLU A 484 -59.33 1.31 2.85
CA GLU A 484 -59.18 1.03 4.29
C GLU A 484 -57.69 1.03 4.75
N THR A 485 -56.75 1.09 3.81
CA THR A 485 -55.31 0.80 4.02
C THR A 485 -54.54 1.75 4.92
N GLU A 486 -54.75 3.07 4.91
CA GLU A 486 -53.84 3.95 5.67
C GLU A 486 -53.98 3.76 7.20
N GLY A 487 -55.22 3.65 7.68
CA GLY A 487 -55.50 3.33 9.08
C GLY A 487 -55.14 1.89 9.45
N HIS A 488 -55.43 0.93 8.56
CA HIS A 488 -55.10 -0.49 8.75
C HIS A 488 -53.59 -0.70 8.86
N VAL A 489 -52.81 -0.17 7.93
CA VAL A 489 -51.34 -0.28 7.90
C VAL A 489 -50.71 0.30 9.17
N GLN A 490 -51.23 1.41 9.69
CA GLN A 490 -50.69 2.02 10.90
C GLN A 490 -50.99 1.18 12.15
N ARG A 491 -52.20 0.61 12.26
CA ARG A 491 -52.57 -0.28 13.38
C ARG A 491 -51.81 -1.59 13.34
N THR A 492 -51.73 -2.25 12.18
CA THR A 492 -50.98 -3.51 12.03
C THR A 492 -49.49 -3.31 12.30
N ARG A 493 -48.91 -2.16 11.93
CA ARG A 493 -47.53 -1.83 12.30
C ARG A 493 -47.35 -1.70 13.81
N LEU A 494 -48.22 -0.98 14.52
CA LEU A 494 -48.10 -0.78 15.97
C LEU A 494 -48.27 -2.11 16.75
N LEU A 495 -49.26 -2.91 16.35
CA LEU A 495 -49.50 -4.23 16.92
C LEU A 495 -48.36 -5.20 16.60
N GLY A 496 -47.91 -5.22 15.35
CA GLY A 496 -46.80 -6.05 14.89
C GLY A 496 -45.48 -5.71 15.60
N ASP A 497 -45.17 -4.44 15.77
CA ASP A 497 -43.93 -4.02 16.46
C ASP A 497 -43.94 -4.40 17.95
N SER A 498 -45.09 -4.23 18.62
CA SER A 498 -45.27 -4.64 20.02
C SER A 498 -45.13 -6.15 20.22
N LEU A 499 -45.72 -6.93 19.29
CA LEU A 499 -45.63 -8.37 19.29
C LEU A 499 -44.19 -8.83 19.00
N ALA A 500 -43.54 -8.23 18.00
CA ALA A 500 -42.18 -8.54 17.62
C ALA A 500 -41.17 -8.30 18.76
N TYR A 501 -41.32 -7.21 19.50
CA TYR A 501 -40.52 -6.93 20.69
C TYR A 501 -40.63 -8.04 21.74
N ARG A 502 -41.85 -8.56 21.99
CA ARG A 502 -42.09 -9.62 22.97
C ARG A 502 -41.61 -11.00 22.52
N ILE A 503 -41.67 -11.29 21.22
CA ILE A 503 -41.12 -12.52 20.64
C ILE A 503 -39.58 -12.50 20.64
N GLY A 504 -38.96 -11.31 20.71
CA GLY A 504 -37.51 -11.15 20.75
C GLY A 504 -36.89 -10.98 19.36
N LEU A 505 -37.65 -10.45 18.38
CA LEU A 505 -37.12 -10.16 17.05
C LEU A 505 -36.01 -9.13 17.12
N THR A 506 -34.97 -9.32 16.31
CA THR A 506 -33.89 -8.35 16.14
C THR A 506 -34.40 -7.06 15.50
N ASP A 507 -33.66 -5.95 15.66
CA ASP A 507 -33.99 -4.67 14.99
C ASP A 507 -34.23 -4.84 13.48
N TYR A 508 -33.49 -5.75 12.84
CA TYR A 508 -33.61 -6.01 11.41
C TYR A 508 -34.91 -6.73 11.05
N GLU A 509 -35.27 -7.77 11.80
CA GLU A 509 -36.53 -8.49 11.60
C GLU A 509 -37.74 -7.61 11.91
N ARG A 510 -37.61 -6.68 12.87
CA ARG A 510 -38.63 -5.64 13.14
C ARG A 510 -38.77 -4.65 11.98
N ASP A 511 -37.66 -4.19 11.41
CA ASP A 511 -37.66 -3.33 10.21
C ASP A 511 -38.31 -4.08 9.02
N GLN A 512 -38.02 -5.37 8.83
CA GLN A 512 -38.68 -6.22 7.83
C GLN A 512 -40.18 -6.38 8.10
N LEU A 513 -40.58 -6.65 9.33
CA LEU A 513 -42.00 -6.76 9.71
C LEU A 513 -42.74 -5.45 9.44
N SER A 514 -42.14 -4.31 9.77
CA SER A 514 -42.69 -2.98 9.50
C SER A 514 -42.90 -2.72 8.00
N LEU A 515 -42.01 -3.25 7.16
CA LEU A 515 -42.14 -3.21 5.70
C LEU A 515 -43.22 -4.20 5.20
N LEU A 516 -43.30 -5.38 5.80
CA LEU A 516 -44.33 -6.36 5.52
C LEU A 516 -45.73 -5.82 5.86
N CYS A 517 -45.91 -5.15 7.00
CA CYS A 517 -47.19 -4.52 7.35
C CYS A 517 -47.66 -3.50 6.29
N LEU A 518 -46.74 -2.78 5.64
CA LEU A 518 -47.08 -1.86 4.54
C LEU A 518 -47.54 -2.56 3.26
N PHE A 519 -46.92 -3.69 2.91
CA PHE A 519 -46.96 -4.22 1.56
C PHE A 519 -47.43 -5.69 1.46
N HIS A 520 -47.83 -6.33 2.55
CA HIS A 520 -48.33 -7.72 2.53
C HIS A 520 -49.45 -7.93 1.50
N ASP A 521 -50.29 -6.91 1.32
CA ASP A 521 -51.42 -6.91 0.40
C ASP A 521 -51.14 -6.24 -0.96
N ILE A 522 -49.89 -5.93 -1.31
CA ILE A 522 -49.55 -5.20 -2.55
C ILE A 522 -50.04 -5.90 -3.83
N GLY A 523 -50.25 -7.22 -3.77
CA GLY A 523 -50.78 -7.99 -4.88
C GLY A 523 -52.25 -7.71 -5.22
N LYS A 524 -53.02 -7.08 -4.32
CA LYS A 524 -54.40 -6.63 -4.58
C LYS A 524 -54.48 -5.69 -5.78
N VAL A 525 -53.41 -4.94 -6.07
CA VAL A 525 -53.30 -4.08 -7.27
C VAL A 525 -53.50 -4.86 -8.57
N GLY A 526 -53.15 -6.16 -8.58
CA GLY A 526 -53.34 -7.03 -9.73
C GLY A 526 -54.69 -7.77 -9.74
N ILE A 527 -55.60 -7.51 -8.81
CA ILE A 527 -56.93 -8.14 -8.73
C ILE A 527 -57.97 -7.24 -9.41
N PRO A 528 -58.86 -7.78 -10.27
CA PRO A 528 -59.89 -6.97 -10.91
C PRO A 528 -60.78 -6.25 -9.89
N LEU A 529 -61.00 -4.94 -10.07
CA LEU A 529 -61.78 -4.09 -9.15
C LEU A 529 -63.19 -4.60 -8.87
N HIS A 530 -63.85 -5.24 -9.85
CA HIS A 530 -65.19 -5.80 -9.68
C HIS A 530 -65.22 -7.04 -8.76
N ILE A 531 -64.09 -7.73 -8.60
CA ILE A 531 -63.91 -8.82 -7.63
C ILE A 531 -63.51 -8.21 -6.28
N LEU A 532 -62.55 -7.28 -6.28
CA LEU A 532 -62.01 -6.66 -5.06
C LEU A 532 -63.08 -5.88 -4.28
N ASN A 533 -63.93 -5.11 -4.97
CA ASN A 533 -64.95 -4.23 -4.37
C ASN A 533 -66.37 -4.82 -4.46
N LYS A 534 -66.52 -6.14 -4.56
CA LYS A 534 -67.84 -6.78 -4.68
C LYS A 534 -68.65 -6.63 -3.37
N PRO A 535 -69.91 -6.17 -3.42
CA PRO A 535 -70.73 -5.95 -2.22
C PRO A 535 -71.32 -7.24 -1.60
N GLY A 536 -70.93 -8.42 -2.07
CA GLY A 536 -71.43 -9.73 -1.63
C GLY A 536 -70.34 -10.80 -1.68
N PRO A 537 -70.64 -12.05 -1.29
CA PRO A 537 -69.63 -13.10 -1.24
C PRO A 537 -69.03 -13.39 -2.62
N LEU A 538 -67.75 -13.72 -2.64
CA LEU A 538 -67.05 -14.17 -3.83
C LEU A 538 -67.49 -15.58 -4.23
N THR A 539 -67.65 -15.86 -5.52
CA THR A 539 -67.83 -17.22 -6.05
C THR A 539 -66.54 -18.03 -5.94
N ASP A 540 -66.60 -19.35 -6.13
CA ASP A 540 -65.42 -20.20 -6.09
C ASP A 540 -64.38 -19.80 -7.16
N GLU A 541 -64.83 -19.39 -8.36
CA GLU A 541 -63.92 -18.90 -9.41
C GLU A 541 -63.30 -17.55 -9.03
N GLU A 542 -64.08 -16.64 -8.45
CA GLU A 542 -63.59 -15.34 -7.97
C GLU A 542 -62.58 -15.52 -6.81
N TRP A 543 -62.80 -16.50 -5.94
CA TRP A 543 -61.88 -16.87 -4.86
C TRP A 543 -60.54 -17.42 -5.38
N ILE A 544 -60.53 -18.15 -6.49
CA ILE A 544 -59.28 -18.57 -7.16
C ILE A 544 -58.50 -17.33 -7.63
N ILE A 545 -59.18 -16.34 -8.22
CA ILE A 545 -58.54 -15.10 -8.68
C ILE A 545 -58.02 -14.29 -7.48
N MET A 546 -58.82 -14.16 -6.41
CA MET A 546 -58.47 -13.43 -5.20
C MET A 546 -57.24 -14.03 -4.51
N ARG A 547 -57.15 -15.36 -4.38
CA ARG A 547 -55.96 -16.03 -3.81
C ARG A 547 -54.68 -15.72 -4.58
N GLY A 548 -54.78 -15.42 -5.87
CA GLY A 548 -53.64 -15.03 -6.69
C GLY A 548 -52.95 -13.71 -6.27
N HIS A 549 -53.48 -12.94 -5.31
CA HIS A 549 -52.82 -11.73 -4.85
C HIS A 549 -51.50 -12.02 -4.14
N VAL A 550 -51.35 -13.14 -3.41
CA VAL A 550 -50.07 -13.46 -2.76
C VAL A 550 -48.96 -13.71 -3.78
N GLU A 551 -49.25 -14.41 -4.87
CA GLU A 551 -48.29 -14.65 -5.96
C GLU A 551 -47.99 -13.37 -6.75
N LYS A 552 -49.01 -12.53 -7.02
CA LYS A 552 -48.81 -11.25 -7.70
C LYS A 552 -48.00 -10.29 -6.82
N GLY A 553 -48.29 -10.25 -5.52
CA GLY A 553 -47.58 -9.46 -4.52
C GLY A 553 -46.12 -9.90 -4.40
N TYR A 554 -45.88 -11.21 -4.37
CA TYR A 554 -44.54 -11.79 -4.44
C TYR A 554 -43.76 -11.33 -5.67
N ARG A 555 -44.36 -11.39 -6.87
CA ARG A 555 -43.71 -10.96 -8.12
C ARG A 555 -43.37 -9.47 -8.08
N ILE A 556 -44.29 -8.63 -7.60
CA ILE A 556 -44.07 -7.18 -7.45
C ILE A 556 -42.93 -6.92 -6.45
N ALA A 557 -42.98 -7.55 -5.28
CA ALA A 557 -41.98 -7.38 -4.23
C ALA A 557 -40.60 -7.88 -4.66
N ARG A 558 -40.53 -9.02 -5.36
CA ARG A 558 -39.27 -9.62 -5.85
C ARG A 558 -38.65 -8.80 -6.98
N ALA A 559 -39.47 -8.15 -7.80
CA ALA A 559 -39.01 -7.22 -8.84
C ALA A 559 -38.58 -5.84 -8.29
N THR A 560 -38.97 -5.51 -7.06
CA THR A 560 -38.65 -4.23 -6.40
C THR A 560 -37.47 -4.43 -5.44
N PRO A 561 -36.26 -3.89 -5.72
CA PRO A 561 -35.07 -4.15 -4.91
C PRO A 561 -35.25 -3.89 -3.41
N GLU A 562 -36.05 -2.88 -3.06
CA GLU A 562 -36.35 -2.48 -1.69
C GLU A 562 -37.30 -3.43 -0.95
N LEU A 563 -38.19 -4.13 -1.67
CA LEU A 563 -39.20 -5.03 -1.11
C LEU A 563 -38.80 -6.51 -1.18
N ASN A 564 -37.75 -6.84 -1.92
CA ASN A 564 -37.32 -8.22 -2.12
C ASN A 564 -37.10 -8.99 -0.80
N ILE A 565 -36.59 -8.31 0.22
CA ILE A 565 -36.37 -8.89 1.57
C ILE A 565 -37.64 -9.39 2.26
N VAL A 566 -38.83 -8.91 1.86
CA VAL A 566 -40.13 -9.33 2.40
C VAL A 566 -40.96 -10.10 1.38
N ALA A 567 -40.43 -10.40 0.19
CA ALA A 567 -41.18 -11.12 -0.85
C ALA A 567 -41.67 -12.49 -0.37
N GLU A 568 -40.78 -13.32 0.17
CA GLU A 568 -41.17 -14.63 0.74
C GLU A 568 -42.21 -14.50 1.87
N PRO A 569 -42.03 -13.58 2.85
CA PRO A 569 -43.09 -13.30 3.81
C PRO A 569 -44.45 -12.90 3.20
N ILE A 570 -44.45 -12.11 2.12
CA ILE A 570 -45.66 -11.72 1.36
C ILE A 570 -46.31 -12.94 0.70
N LEU A 571 -45.53 -13.86 0.14
CA LEU A 571 -46.07 -15.05 -0.52
C LEU A 571 -46.83 -15.96 0.46
N HIS A 572 -46.31 -16.11 1.68
CA HIS A 572 -46.79 -17.11 2.63
C HIS A 572 -47.66 -16.55 3.78
N HIS A 573 -48.05 -15.28 3.74
CA HIS A 573 -48.81 -14.67 4.84
C HIS A 573 -50.24 -15.24 5.02
N HIS A 574 -50.73 -16.00 4.04
CA HIS A 574 -52.00 -16.75 4.11
C HIS A 574 -51.82 -18.27 4.22
N GLU A 575 -50.60 -18.75 4.48
CA GLU A 575 -50.38 -20.15 4.88
C GLU A 575 -50.94 -20.39 6.27
N TYR A 576 -51.50 -21.59 6.48
CA TYR A 576 -52.11 -21.97 7.76
C TYR A 576 -51.16 -22.90 8.50
N TRP A 577 -51.10 -22.78 9.82
CA TRP A 577 -50.24 -23.63 10.66
C TRP A 577 -50.37 -25.14 10.37
N ASN A 578 -51.57 -25.60 10.02
CA ASN A 578 -51.88 -26.99 9.68
C ASN A 578 -51.68 -27.38 8.20
N GLY A 579 -51.28 -26.43 7.33
CA GLY A 579 -51.02 -26.67 5.90
C GLY A 579 -52.23 -26.56 4.98
N ASN A 580 -53.40 -26.19 5.49
CA ASN A 580 -54.60 -25.96 4.65
C ASN A 580 -54.64 -24.55 4.03
N GLY A 581 -53.58 -23.76 4.21
CA GLY A 581 -53.45 -22.43 3.64
C GLY A 581 -53.00 -22.46 2.18
N TYR A 582 -52.60 -21.30 1.66
CA TYR A 582 -52.16 -21.12 0.29
C TYR A 582 -50.97 -20.15 0.24
N PRO A 583 -50.13 -20.19 -0.80
CA PRO A 583 -50.26 -20.97 -2.04
C PRO A 583 -49.62 -22.37 -2.04
N ASP A 584 -48.63 -22.62 -1.18
CA ASP A 584 -47.79 -23.82 -1.23
C ASP A 584 -48.21 -24.89 -0.21
N GLY A 585 -49.06 -24.55 0.76
CA GLY A 585 -49.53 -25.46 1.80
C GLY A 585 -48.44 -25.77 2.84
N GLN A 586 -47.59 -24.78 3.14
CA GLN A 586 -46.53 -24.92 4.13
C GLN A 586 -47.12 -25.15 5.54
N GLN A 587 -46.42 -25.96 6.34
CA GLN A 587 -46.88 -26.38 7.67
C GLN A 587 -45.93 -25.92 8.76
N SER A 588 -46.49 -25.50 9.89
CA SER A 588 -45.76 -25.18 11.12
C SER A 588 -44.58 -24.22 10.88
N GLU A 589 -43.36 -24.57 11.30
CA GLU A 589 -42.17 -23.71 11.20
C GLU A 589 -41.62 -23.57 9.77
N ALA A 590 -42.12 -24.34 8.80
CA ALA A 590 -41.78 -24.11 7.39
C ALA A 590 -42.32 -22.75 6.90
N ILE A 591 -43.42 -22.27 7.50
CA ILE A 591 -43.98 -20.94 7.23
C ILE A 591 -43.03 -19.87 7.80
N PRO A 592 -42.60 -18.86 7.01
CA PRO A 592 -41.74 -17.80 7.49
C PRO A 592 -42.28 -17.15 8.77
N LEU A 593 -41.40 -16.91 9.76
CA LEU A 593 -41.81 -16.36 11.05
C LEU A 593 -42.59 -15.05 10.90
N LEU A 594 -42.13 -14.16 10.00
CA LEU A 594 -42.82 -12.88 9.75
C LEU A 594 -44.21 -13.06 9.13
N SER A 595 -44.41 -14.08 8.30
CA SER A 595 -45.74 -14.45 7.75
C SER A 595 -46.68 -14.92 8.86
N ARG A 596 -46.18 -15.74 9.79
CA ARG A 596 -46.96 -16.20 10.94
C ARG A 596 -47.35 -15.03 11.85
N ILE A 597 -46.45 -14.09 12.09
CA ILE A 597 -46.72 -12.88 12.88
C ILE A 597 -47.79 -12.01 12.19
N ILE A 598 -47.59 -11.65 10.91
CA ILE A 598 -48.53 -10.76 10.21
C ILE A 598 -49.91 -11.40 10.06
N SER A 599 -50.00 -12.72 9.88
CA SER A 599 -51.30 -13.43 9.78
C SER A 599 -52.19 -13.23 11.01
N VAL A 600 -51.60 -13.25 12.22
CA VAL A 600 -52.31 -13.01 13.48
C VAL A 600 -52.72 -11.55 13.61
N VAL A 601 -51.79 -10.65 13.30
CA VAL A 601 -52.00 -9.19 13.41
C VAL A 601 -53.07 -8.71 12.43
N ASP A 602 -53.02 -9.16 11.18
CA ASP A 602 -53.99 -8.84 10.14
C ASP A 602 -55.38 -9.41 10.47
N ALA A 603 -55.46 -10.68 10.87
CA ALA A 603 -56.72 -11.29 11.28
C ALA A 603 -57.35 -10.56 12.48
N TYR A 604 -56.55 -10.14 13.45
CA TYR A 604 -57.04 -9.35 14.59
C TYR A 604 -57.58 -7.99 14.14
N ASP A 605 -56.82 -7.21 13.36
CA ASP A 605 -57.26 -5.90 12.86
C ASP A 605 -58.54 -6.01 12.03
N ALA A 606 -58.62 -7.05 11.18
CA ALA A 606 -59.79 -7.40 10.39
C ALA A 606 -61.02 -7.70 11.26
N MET A 607 -60.84 -8.27 12.44
CA MET A 607 -61.92 -8.60 13.39
C MET A 607 -62.41 -7.38 14.15
N VAL A 608 -61.52 -6.54 14.66
CA VAL A 608 -61.90 -5.44 15.56
C VAL A 608 -62.26 -4.14 14.85
N THR A 609 -61.94 -4.01 13.57
CA THR A 609 -62.23 -2.81 12.77
C THR A 609 -63.58 -2.92 12.07
N ASP A 610 -64.34 -1.81 12.03
CA ASP A 610 -65.53 -1.69 11.20
C ASP A 610 -65.16 -1.77 9.71
N ARG A 611 -65.79 -2.67 8.97
CA ARG A 611 -65.65 -2.81 7.51
C ARG A 611 -66.92 -2.38 6.81
N SER A 612 -66.79 -2.07 5.52
CA SER A 612 -67.91 -1.63 4.66
C SER A 612 -69.18 -2.50 4.74
N TYR A 613 -69.04 -3.78 5.10
CA TYR A 613 -70.11 -4.78 5.19
C TYR A 613 -70.32 -5.40 6.60
N ARG A 614 -69.51 -5.06 7.62
CA ARG A 614 -69.71 -5.55 9.00
C ARG A 614 -69.17 -4.59 10.06
N LYS A 615 -69.82 -4.56 11.23
CA LYS A 615 -69.23 -3.92 12.42
C LYS A 615 -68.13 -4.81 13.02
N GLY A 616 -67.08 -4.18 13.53
CA GLY A 616 -65.99 -4.84 14.26
C GLY A 616 -66.52 -5.51 15.53
N ILE A 617 -65.90 -6.64 15.91
CA ILE A 617 -66.19 -7.34 17.16
C ILE A 617 -65.28 -6.82 18.29
N THR A 618 -65.68 -7.07 19.54
CA THR A 618 -64.88 -6.70 20.73
C THR A 618 -63.52 -7.41 20.74
N SER A 619 -62.50 -6.76 21.31
CA SER A 619 -61.15 -7.33 21.47
C SER A 619 -61.17 -8.71 22.14
N GLU A 620 -62.00 -8.91 23.17
CA GLU A 620 -62.15 -10.19 23.87
C GLU A 620 -62.68 -11.30 22.95
N ALA A 621 -63.65 -10.98 22.08
CA ALA A 621 -64.21 -11.92 21.12
C ALA A 621 -63.21 -12.23 19.99
N ALA A 622 -62.44 -11.24 19.54
CA ALA A 622 -61.37 -11.45 18.57
C ALA A 622 -60.25 -12.34 19.14
N CYS A 623 -59.83 -12.12 20.40
CA CYS A 623 -58.87 -13.00 21.09
C CYS A 623 -59.41 -14.43 21.23
N ALA A 624 -60.68 -14.60 21.60
CA ALA A 624 -61.29 -15.93 21.68
C ALA A 624 -61.28 -16.66 20.33
N GLU A 625 -61.51 -15.93 19.23
CA GLU A 625 -61.44 -16.49 17.87
C GLU A 625 -60.00 -16.85 17.45
N LEU A 626 -59.01 -16.01 17.77
CA LEU A 626 -57.59 -16.33 17.55
C LEU A 626 -57.19 -17.60 18.30
N VAL A 627 -57.61 -17.74 19.56
CA VAL A 627 -57.36 -18.94 20.39
C VAL A 627 -58.07 -20.17 19.80
N ARG A 628 -59.31 -20.02 19.31
CA ARG A 628 -60.05 -21.11 18.65
C ARG A 628 -59.36 -21.61 17.38
N CYS A 629 -58.72 -20.70 16.64
CA CYS A 629 -57.99 -21.01 15.41
C CYS A 629 -56.49 -21.31 15.63
N SER A 630 -56.03 -21.32 16.88
CA SER A 630 -54.66 -21.65 17.28
C SER A 630 -54.33 -23.11 16.94
N GLY A 631 -53.18 -23.34 16.29
CA GLY A 631 -52.75 -24.66 15.82
C GLY A 631 -53.46 -25.13 14.55
N ILE A 632 -54.42 -24.35 14.03
CA ILE A 632 -55.09 -24.60 12.75
C ILE A 632 -54.62 -23.56 11.74
N GLN A 633 -55.07 -22.32 11.90
CA GLN A 633 -54.70 -21.19 11.04
C GLN A 633 -53.44 -20.51 11.57
N PHE A 634 -53.37 -20.29 12.88
CA PHE A 634 -52.33 -19.49 13.52
C PHE A 634 -51.33 -20.33 14.30
N ASP A 635 -50.10 -19.85 14.39
CA ASP A 635 -49.06 -20.41 15.26
C ASP A 635 -49.48 -20.29 16.74
N PRO A 636 -49.55 -21.41 17.49
CA PRO A 636 -49.97 -21.39 18.89
C PRO A 636 -49.12 -20.50 19.80
N TYR A 637 -47.82 -20.45 19.57
CA TYR A 637 -46.91 -19.63 20.38
C TYR A 637 -47.16 -18.14 20.14
N ILE A 638 -47.35 -17.74 18.89
CA ILE A 638 -47.60 -16.33 18.54
C ILE A 638 -48.95 -15.87 19.08
N VAL A 639 -49.99 -16.71 18.98
CA VAL A 639 -51.32 -16.39 19.55
C VAL A 639 -51.24 -16.19 21.05
N ASP A 640 -50.55 -17.07 21.79
CA ASP A 640 -50.37 -16.94 23.24
C ASP A 640 -49.65 -15.62 23.60
N VAL A 641 -48.56 -15.29 22.92
CA VAL A 641 -47.82 -14.04 23.16
C VAL A 641 -48.68 -12.81 22.81
N PHE A 642 -49.45 -12.85 21.71
CA PHE A 642 -50.32 -11.76 21.27
C PHE A 642 -51.50 -11.53 22.21
N VAL A 643 -52.16 -12.59 22.67
CA VAL A 643 -53.26 -12.47 23.65
C VAL A 643 -52.74 -11.90 24.97
N ARG A 644 -51.62 -12.43 25.49
CA ARG A 644 -50.97 -11.86 26.69
C ARG A 644 -50.52 -10.42 26.52
N MET A 645 -50.14 -10.03 25.29
CA MET A 645 -49.80 -8.64 24.97
C MET A 645 -51.01 -7.72 25.17
N LEU A 646 -52.17 -8.12 24.69
CA LEU A 646 -53.42 -7.35 24.82
C LEU A 646 -53.96 -7.36 26.25
N GLU A 647 -53.80 -8.47 26.98
CA GLU A 647 -54.20 -8.58 28.39
C GLU A 647 -53.33 -7.72 29.32
N ASN A 648 -52.00 -7.76 29.15
CA ASN A 648 -51.06 -6.97 29.95
C ASN A 648 -51.03 -5.48 29.55
N GLY A 649 -51.67 -5.09 28.45
CA GLY A 649 -51.89 -3.68 28.09
C GLY A 649 -52.73 -2.90 29.13
N LYS A 650 -53.33 -3.59 30.11
CA LYS A 650 -54.05 -3.00 31.26
C LYS A 650 -53.15 -2.73 32.48
N SER A 651 -51.84 -3.06 32.46
CA SER A 651 -50.90 -2.77 33.55
C SER A 651 -49.42 -2.79 33.09
N HIS A 652 -48.74 -1.63 33.11
CA HIS A 652 -47.28 -1.52 32.91
C HIS A 652 -46.50 -2.37 33.91
N PRO A 653 -45.33 -2.94 33.52
CA PRO A 653 -44.10 -2.46 34.15
C PRO A 653 -42.84 -2.47 33.26
N SER A 654 -41.91 -1.65 33.75
CA SER A 654 -40.51 -1.43 33.44
C SER A 654 -39.60 -2.66 33.46
N GLU A 655 -38.54 -2.56 32.65
CA GLU A 655 -37.19 -3.14 32.76
C GLU A 655 -36.98 -4.27 33.80
N THR A 656 -36.64 -5.47 33.32
CA THR A 656 -35.94 -6.47 34.14
C THR A 656 -34.85 -7.14 33.30
N THR A 657 -33.64 -7.02 33.84
CA THR A 657 -32.35 -7.60 33.47
C THR A 657 -32.38 -9.13 33.37
N CYS A 658 -31.71 -9.71 32.36
CA CYS A 658 -31.39 -11.13 32.32
C CYS A 658 -29.89 -11.39 32.55
N GLU A 659 -29.65 -12.37 33.41
CA GLU A 659 -28.39 -12.81 33.99
C GLU A 659 -27.54 -13.65 33.02
N THR A 660 -26.22 -13.54 33.19
CA THR A 660 -25.17 -14.25 32.48
C THR A 660 -24.92 -15.63 33.10
N ILE A 661 -24.86 -16.69 32.30
CA ILE A 661 -24.43 -18.04 32.73
C ILE A 661 -22.97 -18.26 32.30
N HIS A 662 -22.09 -18.51 33.27
CA HIS A 662 -20.72 -19.00 33.10
C HIS A 662 -20.68 -20.52 32.91
N PRO A 663 -19.64 -21.03 32.24
CA PRO A 663 -18.94 -22.22 32.77
C PRO A 663 -17.41 -22.10 32.77
N GLU A 664 -16.81 -22.42 33.92
CA GLU A 664 -15.37 -22.68 34.11
C GLU A 664 -15.04 -24.19 34.10
N ASN A 665 -13.77 -24.47 33.83
CA ASN A 665 -12.92 -25.61 34.26
C ASN A 665 -12.93 -26.94 33.50
N ILE A 666 -11.81 -27.22 32.79
CA ILE A 666 -10.99 -28.45 32.94
C ILE A 666 -9.50 -28.07 32.82
N ALA A 667 -8.69 -28.55 33.76
CA ALA A 667 -7.26 -28.28 33.93
C ALA A 667 -6.33 -29.40 33.44
N GLU A 668 -5.07 -29.01 33.19
CA GLU A 668 -3.77 -29.73 33.32
C GLU A 668 -3.41 -30.95 32.46
N LYS A 669 -2.24 -30.86 31.79
CA LYS A 669 -1.03 -31.62 32.17
C LYS A 669 0.26 -31.19 31.45
N GLU A 670 1.32 -31.09 32.25
CA GLU A 670 2.72 -30.85 31.88
C GLU A 670 3.41 -32.04 31.18
N GLY A 671 4.53 -31.76 30.51
CA GLY A 671 5.47 -32.78 30.03
C GLY A 671 6.75 -32.17 29.47
N SER A 672 7.76 -32.04 30.35
CA SER A 672 9.14 -31.66 30.08
C SER A 672 9.88 -32.68 29.18
N LYS A 673 10.75 -32.20 28.27
CA LYS A 673 11.91 -32.99 27.80
C LYS A 673 13.15 -32.13 27.59
N GLU A 674 14.23 -32.66 28.14
CA GLU A 674 15.56 -32.12 28.32
C GLU A 674 16.36 -31.92 27.04
N THR A 675 17.28 -30.97 27.14
CA THR A 675 18.40 -30.64 26.26
C THR A 675 19.57 -31.61 26.40
N ALA A 676 20.20 -32.00 25.27
CA ALA A 676 21.63 -32.36 25.17
C ALA A 676 22.08 -32.38 23.68
N PRO A 677 23.38 -32.35 23.37
CA PRO A 677 24.27 -31.20 23.37
C PRO A 677 24.53 -30.65 21.95
N ALA A 678 24.98 -29.41 21.88
CA ALA A 678 25.34 -28.72 20.64
C ALA A 678 26.49 -29.44 19.91
N LYS A 679 26.18 -30.07 18.77
CA LYS A 679 27.18 -30.34 17.73
C LYS A 679 27.63 -28.99 17.16
N THR A 680 28.89 -28.66 17.38
CA THR A 680 29.58 -27.53 16.77
C THR A 680 29.54 -27.68 15.24
N VAL A 681 28.56 -27.04 14.59
CA VAL A 681 28.55 -26.90 13.14
C VAL A 681 29.25 -25.59 12.81
N LEU A 682 30.40 -25.71 12.14
CA LEU A 682 31.18 -24.60 11.61
C LEU A 682 30.26 -23.61 10.87
N VAL A 683 30.42 -22.33 11.21
CA VAL A 683 29.77 -21.20 10.54
C VAL A 683 30.27 -21.14 9.09
N ASN A 684 29.36 -21.23 8.12
CA ASN A 684 29.63 -21.23 6.67
C ASN A 684 30.71 -20.19 6.26
N PRO A 685 31.91 -20.63 5.82
CA PRO A 685 32.66 -19.86 4.84
C PRO A 685 31.86 -19.90 3.53
N VAL A 686 31.85 -18.82 2.74
CA VAL A 686 31.39 -18.92 1.35
C VAL A 686 32.29 -19.97 0.69
N ARG A 687 31.76 -21.17 0.43
CA ARG A 687 32.51 -22.26 -0.21
C ARG A 687 32.64 -21.91 -1.68
N TYR A 688 33.75 -21.29 -2.04
CA TYR A 688 34.18 -21.27 -3.42
C TYR A 688 34.80 -22.63 -3.73
N SER A 689 34.58 -23.11 -4.96
CA SER A 689 35.31 -24.25 -5.50
C SER A 689 36.16 -23.78 -6.66
N GLN A 690 37.41 -24.23 -6.70
CA GLN A 690 38.34 -24.02 -7.79
C GLN A 690 38.59 -25.32 -8.54
N TYR A 691 38.52 -25.26 -9.86
CA TYR A 691 38.94 -26.36 -10.73
C TYR A 691 39.64 -25.83 -11.98
N PHE A 692 40.31 -26.74 -12.69
CA PHE A 692 41.16 -26.39 -13.80
C PHE A 692 40.79 -27.17 -15.05
N LEU A 693 40.68 -26.44 -16.16
CA LEU A 693 40.39 -26.94 -17.49
C LEU A 693 41.65 -26.96 -18.35
N ASN A 694 41.82 -27.97 -19.18
CA ASN A 694 42.88 -28.02 -20.19
C ASN A 694 42.47 -27.42 -21.54
N ASP A 695 43.36 -27.48 -22.53
CA ASP A 695 43.13 -27.01 -23.92
C ASP A 695 41.85 -27.57 -24.58
N LYS A 696 41.28 -28.67 -24.06
CA LYS A 696 40.07 -29.33 -24.55
C LYS A 696 38.88 -29.18 -23.59
N GLU A 697 38.97 -28.28 -22.62
CA GLU A 697 37.93 -28.00 -21.62
C GLU A 697 37.58 -29.19 -20.72
N VAL A 698 38.50 -30.14 -20.60
CA VAL A 698 38.40 -31.27 -19.67
C VAL A 698 38.90 -30.83 -18.29
N ILE A 699 38.17 -31.19 -17.25
CA ILE A 699 38.55 -30.93 -15.86
C ILE A 699 39.68 -31.87 -15.45
N GLU A 700 40.86 -31.32 -15.16
CA GLU A 700 42.03 -32.12 -14.79
C GLU A 700 42.30 -32.14 -13.29
N GLN A 701 42.04 -31.02 -12.62
CA GLN A 701 42.28 -30.84 -11.19
C GLN A 701 41.12 -30.08 -10.58
N VAL A 702 40.73 -30.50 -9.37
CA VAL A 702 39.65 -29.91 -8.59
C VAL A 702 40.09 -29.76 -7.14
N ASP A 703 39.49 -28.80 -6.45
CA ASP A 703 39.66 -28.65 -5.02
C ASP A 703 38.73 -29.54 -4.20
N GLU A 704 38.89 -29.49 -2.87
CA GLU A 704 38.12 -30.31 -1.93
C GLU A 704 36.62 -29.95 -1.88
N ASN A 705 36.25 -28.75 -2.37
CA ASN A 705 34.87 -28.26 -2.34
C ASN A 705 34.09 -28.64 -3.61
N PHE A 706 34.76 -29.11 -4.65
CA PHE A 706 34.15 -29.41 -5.95
C PHE A 706 33.06 -30.48 -5.87
N GLU A 707 33.32 -31.57 -5.14
CA GLU A 707 32.35 -32.66 -4.99
C GLU A 707 31.08 -32.21 -4.25
N GLN A 708 31.21 -31.30 -3.28
CA GLN A 708 30.04 -30.79 -2.55
C GLN A 708 29.17 -29.89 -3.45
N LEU A 709 29.82 -29.07 -4.28
CA LEU A 709 29.16 -28.15 -5.20
C LEU A 709 28.48 -28.90 -6.35
N THR A 710 29.20 -29.80 -7.02
CA THR A 710 28.76 -30.45 -8.27
C THR A 710 28.21 -31.87 -8.08
N GLY A 711 28.52 -32.53 -6.96
CA GLY A 711 28.18 -33.95 -6.72
C GLY A 711 29.08 -34.95 -7.46
N TYR A 712 30.07 -34.48 -8.23
CA TYR A 712 31.03 -35.35 -8.92
C TYR A 712 32.31 -35.51 -8.10
N THR A 713 32.74 -36.76 -7.93
CA THR A 713 33.93 -37.11 -7.14
C THR A 713 35.20 -36.99 -7.98
N ILE A 714 36.37 -36.95 -7.32
CA ILE A 714 37.69 -37.03 -8.00
C ILE A 714 37.81 -38.32 -8.84
N TYR A 715 37.16 -39.40 -8.42
CA TYR A 715 37.11 -40.66 -9.17
C TYR A 715 36.30 -40.52 -10.46
N ASP A 716 35.19 -39.80 -10.43
CA ASP A 716 34.35 -39.53 -11.61
C ASP A 716 35.13 -38.71 -12.66
N ILE A 717 35.88 -37.69 -12.21
CA ILE A 717 36.70 -36.86 -13.10
C ILE A 717 37.75 -37.70 -13.84
N ARG A 718 38.44 -38.60 -13.13
CA ARG A 718 39.50 -39.45 -13.69
C ARG A 718 38.99 -40.51 -14.66
N ASN A 719 37.77 -41.02 -14.46
CA ASN A 719 37.22 -42.11 -15.26
C ASN A 719 36.28 -41.66 -16.38
N LEU A 720 35.56 -40.55 -16.19
CA LEU A 720 34.56 -40.06 -17.15
C LEU A 720 35.10 -38.96 -18.06
N SER A 721 36.32 -38.47 -17.84
CA SER A 721 36.90 -37.34 -18.57
C SER A 721 35.95 -36.13 -18.59
N LEU A 722 35.46 -35.75 -17.42
CA LEU A 722 34.41 -34.74 -17.25
C LEU A 722 34.83 -33.39 -17.87
N THR A 723 33.95 -32.79 -18.66
CA THR A 723 34.19 -31.50 -19.33
C THR A 723 33.36 -30.39 -18.71
N GLN A 724 33.68 -29.13 -19.08
CA GLN A 724 32.86 -27.98 -18.69
C GLN A 724 31.40 -28.12 -19.14
N ASN A 725 31.14 -28.77 -20.27
CA ASN A 725 29.79 -28.99 -20.79
C ASN A 725 28.96 -29.94 -19.93
N ASP A 726 29.58 -30.87 -19.21
CA ASP A 726 28.88 -31.82 -18.36
C ASP A 726 28.33 -31.19 -17.08
N LEU A 727 28.84 -30.00 -16.73
CA LEU A 727 28.35 -29.16 -15.64
C LEU A 727 27.25 -28.19 -16.09
N LEU A 728 26.83 -28.19 -17.36
CA LEU A 728 25.80 -27.29 -17.90
C LEU A 728 24.52 -28.05 -18.25
N PHE A 729 23.38 -27.36 -18.20
CA PHE A 729 22.13 -27.88 -18.77
C PHE A 729 22.18 -27.76 -20.30
N GLU A 730 21.60 -28.74 -21.02
CA GLU A 730 21.65 -28.77 -22.50
C GLU A 730 21.13 -27.47 -23.14
N GLU A 731 20.06 -26.91 -22.59
CA GLU A 731 19.44 -25.66 -23.07
C GLU A 731 20.30 -24.40 -22.84
N ASP A 732 21.27 -24.44 -21.92
CA ASP A 732 22.10 -23.29 -21.58
C ASP A 732 23.47 -23.29 -22.29
N LYS A 733 23.89 -24.42 -22.87
CA LYS A 733 25.25 -24.61 -23.42
C LYS A 733 25.59 -23.59 -24.50
N GLU A 734 24.68 -23.36 -25.45
CA GLU A 734 24.93 -22.46 -26.58
C GLU A 734 25.10 -21.00 -26.13
N ILE A 735 24.23 -20.55 -25.21
CA ILE A 735 24.26 -19.20 -24.65
C ILE A 735 25.53 -19.01 -23.81
N TYR A 736 25.86 -20.01 -22.98
CA TYR A 736 27.07 -20.01 -22.15
C TYR A 736 28.33 -19.80 -22.99
N TRP A 737 28.53 -20.63 -24.03
CA TRP A 737 29.74 -20.56 -24.85
C TRP A 737 29.83 -19.28 -25.68
N LYS A 738 28.71 -18.75 -26.14
CA LYS A 738 28.68 -17.44 -26.79
C LYS A 738 29.22 -16.35 -25.87
N MET A 739 28.74 -16.30 -24.63
CA MET A 739 29.17 -15.31 -23.63
C MET A 739 30.64 -15.47 -23.26
N VAL A 740 31.11 -16.71 -23.09
CA VAL A 740 32.53 -16.99 -22.78
C VAL A 740 33.43 -16.53 -23.93
N ASN A 741 33.12 -16.91 -25.18
CA ASN A 741 33.94 -16.55 -26.34
C ASN A 741 34.00 -15.04 -26.57
N ASP A 742 32.88 -14.33 -26.41
CA ASP A 742 32.84 -12.88 -26.52
C ASP A 742 33.73 -12.21 -25.45
N MET A 743 33.70 -12.69 -24.20
CA MET A 743 34.48 -12.09 -23.10
C MET A 743 35.97 -12.41 -23.16
N VAL A 744 36.35 -13.64 -23.53
CA VAL A 744 37.76 -14.01 -23.74
C VAL A 744 38.39 -13.14 -24.81
N GLY A 745 37.65 -12.80 -25.88
CA GLY A 745 38.13 -11.95 -26.97
C GLY A 745 38.45 -10.50 -26.58
N HIS A 746 37.88 -9.98 -25.48
CA HIS A 746 38.00 -8.57 -25.10
C HIS A 746 38.87 -8.31 -23.86
N ALA A 747 38.82 -9.18 -22.84
CA ALA A 747 39.34 -8.86 -21.51
C ALA A 747 40.33 -9.89 -20.93
N GLY A 748 40.49 -11.05 -21.57
CA GLY A 748 41.38 -12.11 -21.10
C GLY A 748 41.01 -12.76 -19.77
N ILE A 749 39.97 -12.31 -19.06
CA ILE A 749 39.37 -12.95 -17.87
C ILE A 749 37.86 -12.92 -18.03
N VAL A 750 37.18 -14.02 -17.72
CA VAL A 750 35.73 -14.21 -17.91
C VAL A 750 35.03 -14.13 -16.56
N TYR A 751 33.93 -13.39 -16.48
CA TYR A 751 33.04 -13.35 -15.33
C TYR A 751 31.62 -13.68 -15.78
N LEU A 752 31.00 -14.69 -15.20
CA LEU A 752 29.71 -15.18 -15.67
C LEU A 752 28.82 -15.68 -14.54
N GLU A 753 27.56 -15.26 -14.53
CA GLU A 753 26.50 -15.84 -13.71
C GLU A 753 25.72 -16.84 -14.55
N HIS A 754 25.64 -18.08 -14.08
CA HIS A 754 24.85 -19.11 -14.74
C HIS A 754 24.45 -20.21 -13.75
N ARG A 755 23.62 -21.16 -14.18
CA ARG A 755 23.35 -22.37 -13.39
C ARG A 755 24.26 -23.51 -13.83
N ILE A 756 24.72 -24.28 -12.86
CA ILE A 756 25.41 -25.56 -13.05
C ILE A 756 24.47 -26.72 -12.73
N ARG A 757 24.67 -27.82 -13.45
CA ARG A 757 23.97 -29.08 -13.26
C ARG A 757 24.82 -30.01 -12.38
N ARG A 758 24.21 -30.53 -11.33
CA ARG A 758 24.84 -31.51 -10.43
C ARG A 758 24.67 -32.93 -10.94
N LYS A 759 25.46 -33.88 -10.40
CA LYS A 759 25.38 -35.32 -10.72
C LYS A 759 23.99 -35.92 -10.49
N ASP A 760 23.27 -35.44 -9.48
CA ASP A 760 21.89 -35.85 -9.15
C ASP A 760 20.82 -35.21 -10.07
N GLY A 761 21.23 -34.37 -11.03
CA GLY A 761 20.36 -33.66 -11.96
C GLY A 761 19.81 -32.33 -11.43
N THR A 762 20.06 -31.97 -10.16
CA THR A 762 19.61 -30.69 -9.59
C THR A 762 20.48 -29.52 -10.05
N GLY A 763 19.89 -28.33 -10.16
CA GLY A 763 20.59 -27.10 -10.57
C GLY A 763 21.06 -26.26 -9.38
N ARG A 764 22.23 -25.63 -9.49
CA ARG A 764 22.72 -24.59 -8.59
C ARG A 764 23.05 -23.34 -9.39
N TYR A 765 22.64 -22.17 -8.92
CA TYR A 765 23.09 -20.92 -9.52
C TYR A 765 24.45 -20.53 -8.96
N VAL A 766 25.36 -20.15 -9.84
CA VAL A 766 26.74 -19.85 -9.50
C VAL A 766 27.24 -18.58 -10.16
N TYR A 767 28.18 -17.93 -9.48
CA TYR A 767 29.03 -16.90 -10.05
C TYR A 767 30.40 -17.51 -10.35
N CYS A 768 30.82 -17.46 -11.60
CA CYS A 768 32.05 -18.07 -12.10
C CYS A 768 33.04 -17.00 -12.56
N THR A 769 34.31 -17.18 -12.20
CA THR A 769 35.43 -16.42 -12.75
C THR A 769 36.37 -17.40 -13.47
N GLY A 770 36.58 -17.20 -14.77
CA GLY A 770 37.48 -18.00 -15.60
C GLY A 770 38.73 -17.20 -15.95
N ILE A 771 39.89 -17.70 -15.55
CA ILE A 771 41.19 -17.07 -15.79
C ILE A 771 42.00 -18.00 -16.70
N PRO A 772 42.23 -17.66 -17.97
CA PRO A 772 43.16 -18.39 -18.82
C PRO A 772 44.58 -18.21 -18.28
N ASP A 773 45.31 -19.31 -18.22
CA ASP A 773 46.66 -19.45 -17.70
C ASP A 773 47.45 -20.46 -18.58
N THR A 774 48.72 -20.66 -18.31
CA THR A 774 49.55 -21.67 -18.99
C THR A 774 50.16 -22.57 -17.95
N ASP A 775 50.04 -23.90 -18.10
CA ASP A 775 50.63 -24.84 -17.15
C ASP A 775 52.16 -24.64 -17.09
N PRO A 776 52.73 -24.23 -15.93
CA PRO A 776 54.16 -24.00 -15.81
C PRO A 776 55.02 -25.25 -16.01
N ALA A 777 54.44 -26.46 -15.89
CA ALA A 777 55.15 -27.71 -16.10
C ALA A 777 55.16 -28.20 -17.57
N SER A 778 54.11 -27.90 -18.34
CA SER A 778 53.94 -28.45 -19.70
C SER A 778 53.87 -27.41 -20.83
N GLY A 779 53.76 -26.12 -20.50
CA GLY A 779 53.65 -25.03 -21.48
C GLY A 779 52.35 -25.02 -22.30
N LYS A 780 51.33 -25.79 -21.89
CA LYS A 780 50.03 -25.90 -22.59
C LYS A 780 49.02 -24.93 -21.99
N LYS A 781 48.03 -24.47 -22.78
CA LYS A 781 47.04 -23.51 -22.25
C LYS A 781 46.12 -24.24 -21.27
N ARG A 782 45.79 -23.53 -20.20
CA ARG A 782 44.96 -24.00 -19.11
C ARG A 782 44.00 -22.89 -18.74
N SER A 783 42.88 -23.21 -18.12
CA SER A 783 41.99 -22.21 -17.55
C SER A 783 41.65 -22.56 -16.12
N THR A 784 41.86 -21.61 -15.22
CA THR A 784 41.46 -21.72 -13.82
C THR A 784 40.05 -21.18 -13.66
N ILE A 785 39.14 -22.01 -13.16
CA ILE A 785 37.74 -21.62 -12.91
C ILE A 785 37.51 -21.56 -11.40
N ILE A 786 37.04 -20.41 -10.92
CA ILE A 786 36.63 -20.19 -9.52
C ILE A 786 35.12 -20.00 -9.51
N VAL A 787 34.40 -20.83 -8.76
CA VAL A 787 32.94 -20.89 -8.75
C VAL A 787 32.40 -20.70 -7.34
N SER A 788 31.42 -19.81 -7.19
CA SER A 788 30.72 -19.54 -5.92
C SER A 788 29.23 -19.82 -6.04
N ASP A 789 28.65 -20.59 -5.11
CA ASP A 789 27.20 -20.86 -5.06
C ASP A 789 26.43 -19.60 -4.62
N ILE A 790 25.52 -19.12 -5.48
CA ILE A 790 24.62 -17.98 -5.26
C ILE A 790 23.14 -18.38 -5.31
N THR A 791 22.82 -19.68 -5.24
CA THR A 791 21.45 -20.23 -5.36
C THR A 791 20.47 -19.59 -4.39
N ASP A 792 20.85 -19.43 -3.11
CA ASP A 792 20.03 -18.76 -2.09
C ASP A 792 19.78 -17.28 -2.44
N SER A 793 20.70 -16.63 -3.16
CA SER A 793 20.58 -15.21 -3.54
C SER A 793 19.72 -14.99 -4.79
N ILE A 794 19.82 -15.88 -5.79
CA ILE A 794 19.03 -15.78 -7.04
C ILE A 794 17.60 -16.30 -6.86
N SER A 795 17.39 -17.32 -6.03
CA SER A 795 16.04 -17.83 -5.72
C SER A 795 15.13 -16.77 -5.09
N VAL A 796 15.68 -15.92 -4.21
CA VAL A 796 14.99 -14.74 -3.66
C VAL A 796 14.72 -13.68 -4.75
N GLN A 797 15.66 -13.41 -5.66
CA GLN A 797 15.45 -12.48 -6.79
C GLN A 797 14.40 -12.97 -7.79
N LEU A 798 14.34 -14.27 -8.09
CA LEU A 798 13.33 -14.88 -8.96
C LEU A 798 11.93 -14.83 -8.33
N GLN A 799 11.82 -15.07 -7.03
CA GLN A 799 10.55 -14.92 -6.31
C GLN A 799 10.07 -13.47 -6.30
N ILE A 800 10.97 -12.51 -6.09
CA ILE A 800 10.67 -11.07 -6.19
C ILE A 800 10.28 -10.69 -7.62
N GLY A 801 10.98 -11.21 -8.64
CA GLY A 801 10.67 -10.96 -10.05
C GLY A 801 9.32 -11.53 -10.49
N GLN A 802 8.96 -12.72 -10.02
CA GLN A 802 7.63 -13.32 -10.26
C GLN A 802 6.52 -12.56 -9.53
N ALA A 803 6.75 -12.14 -8.29
CA ALA A 803 5.83 -11.28 -7.56
C ALA A 803 5.65 -9.93 -8.26
N ARG A 804 6.73 -9.32 -8.77
CA ARG A 804 6.71 -8.07 -9.54
C ARG A 804 5.92 -8.20 -10.85
N ASN A 805 6.16 -9.26 -11.62
CA ASN A 805 5.43 -9.47 -12.87
C ASN A 805 3.94 -9.74 -12.63
N ARG A 806 3.58 -10.45 -11.55
CA ARG A 806 2.17 -10.61 -11.14
C ARG A 806 1.56 -9.27 -10.73
N ALA A 807 2.26 -8.48 -9.91
CA ALA A 807 1.80 -7.16 -9.49
C ALA A 807 1.64 -6.20 -10.67
N MET A 808 2.55 -6.21 -11.64
CA MET A 808 2.50 -5.35 -12.84
C MET A 808 1.38 -5.76 -13.81
N MET A 809 1.12 -7.05 -13.95
CA MET A 809 -0.03 -7.55 -14.71
C MET A 809 -1.36 -7.24 -14.00
N SER A 810 -1.39 -7.32 -12.67
CA SER A 810 -2.54 -6.90 -11.87
C SER A 810 -2.78 -5.39 -11.99
N LEU A 811 -1.73 -4.56 -11.93
CA LEU A 811 -1.80 -3.11 -12.11
C LEU A 811 -2.30 -2.73 -13.51
N ARG A 812 -1.80 -3.37 -14.57
CA ARG A 812 -2.34 -3.14 -15.93
C ARG A 812 -3.81 -3.53 -16.05
N ARG A 813 -4.22 -4.65 -15.46
CA ARG A 813 -5.63 -5.06 -15.43
C ARG A 813 -6.50 -4.08 -14.64
N LEU A 814 -5.97 -3.57 -13.52
CA LEU A 814 -6.58 -2.51 -12.72
C LEU A 814 -6.75 -1.23 -13.53
N GLU A 815 -5.69 -0.73 -14.16
CA GLU A 815 -5.71 0.46 -15.02
C GLU A 815 -6.69 0.31 -16.19
N GLU A 816 -6.70 -0.85 -16.86
CA GLU A 816 -7.65 -1.15 -17.93
C GLU A 816 -9.09 -1.23 -17.41
N SER A 817 -9.33 -1.79 -16.23
CA SER A 817 -10.68 -1.88 -15.63
C SER A 817 -11.21 -0.55 -15.09
N ILE A 818 -10.32 0.34 -14.65
CA ILE A 818 -10.66 1.68 -14.14
C ILE A 818 -10.93 2.66 -15.27
N GLN A 819 -10.37 2.43 -16.46
CA GLN A 819 -10.60 3.30 -17.62
C GLN A 819 -11.75 2.85 -18.51
N LYS A 820 -12.23 1.61 -18.35
CA LYS A 820 -13.30 1.04 -19.16
C LYS A 820 -14.63 0.98 -18.42
N ASP A 821 -15.72 1.08 -19.16
CA ASP A 821 -17.05 0.76 -18.68
C ASP A 821 -17.16 -0.76 -18.49
N PRO A 822 -17.57 -1.26 -17.30
CA PRO A 822 -17.52 -2.68 -16.97
C PRO A 822 -18.44 -3.55 -17.81
N MET A 823 -19.46 -2.94 -18.43
CA MET A 823 -20.46 -3.64 -19.22
C MET A 823 -20.08 -3.68 -20.70
N THR A 824 -19.63 -2.57 -21.27
CA THR A 824 -19.36 -2.45 -22.71
C THR A 824 -17.88 -2.62 -23.07
N GLY A 825 -16.96 -2.39 -22.14
CA GLY A 825 -15.52 -2.41 -22.40
C GLY A 825 -15.00 -1.20 -23.18
N LEU A 826 -15.86 -0.24 -23.53
CA LEU A 826 -15.49 1.08 -24.04
C LEU A 826 -14.89 1.95 -22.94
N LEU A 827 -14.30 3.11 -23.27
CA LEU A 827 -13.84 4.05 -22.25
C LEU A 827 -15.02 4.53 -21.39
N ASN A 828 -14.84 4.62 -20.08
CA ASN A 828 -15.83 5.27 -19.22
C ASN A 828 -15.73 6.81 -19.34
N GLN A 829 -16.74 7.51 -18.81
CA GLN A 829 -16.84 8.97 -18.90
C GLN A 829 -15.56 9.71 -18.51
N ALA A 830 -14.93 9.32 -17.38
CA ALA A 830 -13.73 9.98 -16.87
C ALA A 830 -12.52 9.76 -17.80
N ALA A 831 -12.30 8.53 -18.26
CA ALA A 831 -11.19 8.19 -19.15
C ALA A 831 -11.39 8.78 -20.55
N PHE A 832 -12.62 8.74 -21.08
CA PHE A 832 -12.96 9.33 -22.38
C PHE A 832 -12.71 10.84 -22.37
N ARG A 833 -13.19 11.57 -21.35
CA ARG A 833 -12.95 13.00 -21.20
C ARG A 833 -11.46 13.34 -21.19
N LYS A 834 -10.69 12.67 -20.32
CA LYS A 834 -9.24 12.90 -20.19
C LYS A 834 -8.51 12.66 -21.52
N ASN A 835 -8.86 11.60 -22.23
CA ASN A 835 -8.25 11.29 -23.52
C ASN A 835 -8.66 12.33 -24.57
N CYS A 836 -9.93 12.73 -24.63
CA CYS A 836 -10.38 13.80 -25.53
C CYS A 836 -9.68 15.13 -25.25
N GLU A 837 -9.52 15.55 -23.99
CA GLU A 837 -8.78 16.76 -23.62
C GLU A 837 -7.32 16.70 -24.10
N ARG A 838 -6.67 15.54 -23.99
CA ARG A 838 -5.32 15.33 -24.54
C ARG A 838 -5.30 15.48 -26.06
N GLU A 839 -6.25 14.90 -26.78
CA GLU A 839 -6.29 14.99 -28.25
C GLU A 839 -6.65 16.39 -28.76
N LEU A 840 -7.49 17.12 -28.00
CA LEU A 840 -7.83 18.51 -28.29
C LEU A 840 -6.68 19.48 -27.97
N SER A 841 -5.75 19.09 -27.08
CA SER A 841 -4.54 19.87 -26.77
C SER A 841 -3.39 19.70 -27.77
N GLY A 842 -3.49 18.74 -28.69
CA GLY A 842 -2.48 18.51 -29.73
C GLY A 842 -2.55 19.56 -30.85
N GLU A 843 -1.40 20.14 -31.22
CA GLU A 843 -1.29 21.27 -32.17
C GLU A 843 -1.75 20.99 -33.62
N ASN A 844 -2.22 19.78 -33.99
CA ASN A 844 -2.39 19.39 -35.40
C ASN A 844 -3.61 18.50 -35.75
N SER A 845 -4.66 18.41 -34.93
CA SER A 845 -5.81 17.52 -35.20
C SER A 845 -7.16 18.21 -35.12
N ARG A 846 -7.91 18.20 -36.24
CA ARG A 846 -9.33 18.58 -36.27
C ARG A 846 -10.15 17.39 -35.79
N CYS A 847 -10.97 17.57 -34.75
CA CYS A 847 -11.72 16.49 -34.14
C CYS A 847 -13.23 16.74 -34.25
N VAL A 848 -14.00 15.66 -34.34
CA VAL A 848 -15.46 15.71 -34.23
C VAL A 848 -15.89 14.85 -33.07
N LEU A 849 -16.62 15.44 -32.13
CA LEU A 849 -17.26 14.70 -31.08
C LEU A 849 -18.68 14.36 -31.54
N MET A 850 -19.01 13.07 -31.55
CA MET A 850 -20.35 12.58 -31.78
C MET A 850 -20.91 12.00 -30.48
N MET A 851 -22.05 12.51 -30.04
CA MET A 851 -22.86 11.94 -28.97
C MET A 851 -24.00 11.13 -29.57
N MET A 852 -24.32 9.99 -28.97
CA MET A 852 -25.26 8.99 -29.46
C MET A 852 -26.12 8.52 -28.30
N ASP A 853 -27.42 8.38 -28.54
CA ASP A 853 -28.40 7.96 -27.54
C ASP A 853 -29.40 6.98 -28.18
N VAL A 854 -29.64 5.87 -27.49
CA VAL A 854 -30.56 4.83 -27.96
C VAL A 854 -32.00 5.29 -27.71
N ASP A 855 -32.74 5.50 -28.79
CA ASP A 855 -34.11 5.96 -28.69
C ASP A 855 -34.98 4.91 -28.00
N HIS A 856 -35.79 5.33 -27.02
CA HIS A 856 -36.74 4.46 -26.34
C HIS A 856 -36.09 3.25 -25.63
N PHE A 857 -34.83 3.38 -25.20
CA PHE A 857 -34.13 2.31 -24.50
C PHE A 857 -34.87 1.82 -23.25
N LYS A 858 -35.50 2.74 -22.51
CA LYS A 858 -36.34 2.41 -21.36
C LYS A 858 -37.51 1.50 -21.76
N ASP A 859 -38.25 1.87 -22.81
CA ASP A 859 -39.38 1.08 -23.31
C ASP A 859 -38.93 -0.31 -23.78
N TYR A 860 -37.74 -0.41 -24.37
CA TYR A 860 -37.13 -1.68 -24.75
C TYR A 860 -36.81 -2.57 -23.54
N ASN A 861 -36.23 -1.98 -22.48
CA ASN A 861 -35.94 -2.69 -21.23
C ASN A 861 -37.23 -3.11 -20.50
N ASP A 862 -38.23 -2.25 -20.47
CA ASP A 862 -39.51 -2.51 -19.83
C ASP A 862 -40.27 -3.63 -20.56
N THR A 863 -40.07 -3.77 -21.88
CA THR A 863 -40.70 -4.80 -22.70
C THR A 863 -39.96 -6.15 -22.67
N PHE A 864 -38.63 -6.15 -22.76
CA PHE A 864 -37.83 -7.36 -22.95
C PHE A 864 -36.94 -7.74 -21.75
N GLY A 865 -36.94 -6.92 -20.70
CA GLY A 865 -36.11 -7.08 -19.51
C GLY A 865 -34.68 -6.56 -19.70
N HIS A 866 -34.05 -6.19 -18.59
CA HIS A 866 -32.67 -5.68 -18.54
C HIS A 866 -31.64 -6.56 -19.28
N PRO A 867 -31.66 -7.90 -19.22
CA PRO A 867 -30.69 -8.72 -19.96
C PRO A 867 -30.73 -8.52 -21.48
N LYS A 868 -31.91 -8.23 -22.05
CA LYS A 868 -32.05 -7.95 -23.48
C LYS A 868 -31.62 -6.52 -23.82
N GLY A 869 -31.84 -5.59 -22.90
CA GLY A 869 -31.21 -4.26 -22.91
C GLY A 869 -29.70 -4.31 -22.95
N ASP A 870 -29.11 -5.20 -22.14
CA ASP A 870 -27.67 -5.38 -22.08
C ASP A 870 -27.11 -5.90 -23.41
N GLU A 871 -27.82 -6.85 -24.04
CA GLU A 871 -27.49 -7.35 -25.38
C GLU A 871 -27.58 -6.24 -26.45
N LEU A 872 -28.56 -5.35 -26.37
CA LEU A 872 -28.70 -4.19 -27.25
C LEU A 872 -27.49 -3.24 -27.10
N LEU A 873 -27.09 -2.92 -25.88
CA LEU A 873 -25.93 -2.06 -25.60
C LEU A 873 -24.60 -2.70 -26.04
N LEU A 874 -24.44 -4.02 -25.88
CA LEU A 874 -23.29 -4.76 -26.39
C LEU A 874 -23.25 -4.80 -27.92
N CYS A 875 -24.41 -4.95 -28.58
CA CYS A 875 -24.52 -4.89 -30.03
C CYS A 875 -24.12 -3.51 -30.57
N LEU A 876 -24.62 -2.44 -29.93
CA LEU A 876 -24.25 -1.06 -30.23
C LEU A 876 -22.75 -0.85 -30.08
N THR A 877 -22.17 -1.37 -28.99
CA THR A 877 -20.73 -1.30 -28.73
C THR A 877 -19.90 -1.98 -29.82
N GLY A 878 -20.28 -3.19 -30.21
CA GLY A 878 -19.61 -3.91 -31.30
C GLY A 878 -19.70 -3.16 -32.63
N ALA A 879 -20.86 -2.58 -32.92
CA ALA A 879 -21.10 -1.80 -34.14
C ALA A 879 -20.28 -0.50 -34.15
N LEU A 880 -20.24 0.22 -33.02
CA LEU A 880 -19.45 1.45 -32.86
C LEU A 880 -17.96 1.18 -33.02
N THR A 881 -17.44 0.17 -32.32
CA THR A 881 -16.02 -0.20 -32.37
C THR A 881 -15.59 -0.65 -33.77
N SER A 882 -16.49 -1.31 -34.51
CA SER A 882 -16.24 -1.72 -35.90
C SER A 882 -16.35 -0.56 -36.90
N ALA A 883 -17.10 0.50 -36.57
CA ALA A 883 -17.33 1.65 -37.44
C ALA A 883 -16.20 2.69 -37.37
N ILE A 884 -15.52 2.79 -36.22
CA ILE A 884 -14.44 3.75 -35.96
C ILE A 884 -13.05 3.16 -36.28
N ARG A 885 -12.04 4.02 -36.46
CA ARG A 885 -10.64 3.60 -36.69
C ARG A 885 -9.91 3.36 -35.38
N GLN A 886 -8.74 2.72 -35.45
CA GLN A 886 -7.91 2.45 -34.27
C GLN A 886 -7.46 3.73 -33.53
N ASP A 887 -7.33 4.84 -34.25
CA ASP A 887 -6.95 6.14 -33.68
C ASP A 887 -8.15 6.96 -33.15
N ASP A 888 -9.38 6.56 -33.48
CA ASP A 888 -10.60 7.21 -32.99
C ASP A 888 -10.90 6.74 -31.55
N LEU A 889 -11.55 7.58 -30.75
CA LEU A 889 -11.93 7.22 -29.38
C LEU A 889 -13.41 6.87 -29.31
N ALA A 890 -13.78 5.87 -28.50
CA ALA A 890 -15.16 5.58 -28.15
C ALA A 890 -15.31 5.40 -26.64
N GLY A 891 -16.42 5.91 -26.10
CA GLY A 891 -16.75 5.82 -24.69
C GLY A 891 -18.24 5.72 -24.45
N ARG A 892 -18.61 5.23 -23.27
CA ARG A 892 -19.98 5.23 -22.75
C ARG A 892 -20.07 6.22 -21.61
N MET A 893 -21.02 7.15 -21.69
CA MET A 893 -21.19 8.22 -20.70
C MET A 893 -22.05 7.77 -19.52
N GLY A 894 -22.96 6.82 -19.75
CA GLY A 894 -23.81 6.22 -18.73
C GLY A 894 -25.16 5.82 -19.34
N GLY A 895 -25.83 4.80 -18.80
CA GLY A 895 -27.13 4.36 -19.32
C GLY A 895 -27.07 3.96 -20.80
N ASP A 896 -27.83 4.65 -21.63
CA ASP A 896 -27.96 4.52 -23.09
C ASP A 896 -27.13 5.54 -23.90
N GLU A 897 -26.29 6.33 -23.24
CA GLU A 897 -25.49 7.38 -23.89
C GLU A 897 -24.07 6.90 -24.25
N PHE A 898 -23.71 7.08 -25.52
CA PHE A 898 -22.42 6.73 -26.11
C PHE A 898 -21.80 7.94 -26.77
N CYS A 899 -20.48 7.97 -26.85
CA CYS A 899 -19.74 9.03 -27.50
C CYS A 899 -18.59 8.46 -28.32
N CYS A 900 -18.24 9.12 -29.41
CA CYS A 900 -16.98 8.90 -30.10
C CYS A 900 -16.32 10.20 -30.52
N LEU A 901 -14.98 10.21 -30.49
CA LEU A 901 -14.16 11.30 -31.00
C LEU A 901 -13.49 10.81 -32.29
N LEU A 902 -13.91 11.39 -33.42
CA LEU A 902 -13.37 11.09 -34.73
C LEU A 902 -12.26 12.07 -35.07
N ARG A 903 -11.09 11.55 -35.46
CA ARG A 903 -9.92 12.39 -35.81
C ARG A 903 -9.83 12.64 -37.30
N PHE A 904 -9.53 13.87 -37.66
CA PHE A 904 -9.32 14.30 -39.04
C PHE A 904 -7.99 15.05 -39.19
N GLY A 905 -7.33 14.83 -40.33
CA GLY A 905 -6.15 15.60 -40.71
C GLY A 905 -6.51 17.05 -41.03
N ARG A 906 -5.51 17.95 -40.95
CA ARG A 906 -5.67 19.41 -41.12
C ARG A 906 -6.36 19.84 -42.42
N ASN A 907 -6.21 19.05 -43.49
CA ASN A 907 -6.76 19.35 -44.81
C ASN A 907 -8.13 18.70 -45.08
N ALA A 908 -8.74 18.04 -44.08
CA ALA A 908 -10.05 17.43 -44.25
C ALA A 908 -11.11 18.49 -44.51
N THR A 909 -11.84 18.34 -45.62
CA THR A 909 -12.93 19.24 -45.98
C THR A 909 -14.15 18.96 -45.09
N LEU A 910 -15.08 19.93 -45.02
CA LEU A 910 -16.35 19.72 -44.32
C LEU A 910 -17.15 18.56 -44.92
N GLU A 911 -17.07 18.36 -46.23
CA GLU A 911 -17.70 17.22 -46.91
C GLU A 911 -17.11 15.88 -46.47
N ASP A 912 -15.78 15.80 -46.28
CA ASP A 912 -15.13 14.59 -45.77
C ASP A 912 -15.56 14.27 -44.33
N ILE A 913 -15.68 15.30 -43.50
CA ILE A 913 -16.16 15.20 -42.13
C ILE A 913 -17.62 14.72 -42.11
N HIS A 914 -18.50 15.39 -42.86
CA HIS A 914 -19.91 15.00 -42.97
C HIS A 914 -20.06 13.58 -43.48
N ARG A 915 -19.31 13.20 -44.53
CA ARG A 915 -19.33 11.85 -45.09
C ARG A 915 -18.94 10.82 -44.04
N ARG A 916 -17.81 11.00 -43.37
CA ARG A 916 -17.29 10.04 -42.38
C ARG A 916 -18.19 9.91 -41.16
N THR A 917 -18.64 11.04 -40.61
CA THR A 917 -19.57 11.09 -39.47
C THR A 917 -20.89 10.38 -39.83
N SER A 918 -21.41 10.60 -41.05
CA SER A 918 -22.60 9.90 -41.54
C SER A 918 -22.39 8.40 -41.76
N GLU A 919 -21.21 7.98 -42.22
CA GLU A 919 -20.87 6.56 -42.39
C GLU A 919 -20.86 5.81 -41.05
N VAL A 920 -20.25 6.41 -40.02
CA VAL A 920 -20.22 5.82 -38.66
C VAL A 920 -21.65 5.64 -38.15
N PHE A 921 -22.48 6.69 -38.21
CA PHE A 921 -23.88 6.61 -37.81
C PHE A 921 -24.66 5.53 -38.57
N ARG A 922 -24.60 5.51 -39.92
CA ARG A 922 -25.30 4.50 -40.73
C ARG A 922 -24.84 3.08 -40.45
N SER A 923 -23.56 2.88 -40.17
CA SER A 923 -23.02 1.57 -39.83
C SER A 923 -23.64 1.04 -38.53
N ILE A 924 -23.76 1.91 -37.53
CA ILE A 924 -24.36 1.59 -36.24
C ILE A 924 -25.87 1.35 -36.40
N SER A 925 -26.61 2.26 -37.04
CA SER A 925 -28.05 2.10 -37.26
C SER A 925 -28.39 0.80 -38.00
N ARG A 926 -27.58 0.38 -38.98
CA ARG A 926 -27.77 -0.88 -39.71
C ARG A 926 -27.50 -2.12 -38.84
N ALA A 927 -26.66 -2.02 -37.83
CA ALA A 927 -26.47 -3.12 -36.89
C ALA A 927 -27.70 -3.29 -36.00
N LEU A 928 -28.32 -2.19 -35.57
CA LEU A 928 -29.50 -2.19 -34.71
C LEU A 928 -30.77 -2.70 -35.41
N THR A 929 -30.91 -2.55 -36.73
CA THR A 929 -32.06 -3.09 -37.47
C THR A 929 -32.14 -4.62 -37.48
N LYS A 930 -31.06 -5.31 -37.08
CA LYS A 930 -31.02 -6.78 -36.97
C LYS A 930 -31.60 -7.30 -35.65
N LEU A 931 -31.86 -6.41 -34.69
CA LEU A 931 -32.40 -6.76 -33.38
C LEU A 931 -33.94 -6.77 -33.38
N PRO A 932 -34.57 -7.46 -32.42
CA PRO A 932 -36.03 -7.40 -32.22
C PRO A 932 -36.48 -5.95 -32.12
N THR A 933 -37.64 -5.63 -32.72
CA THR A 933 -38.26 -4.29 -32.78
C THR A 933 -37.43 -3.16 -33.45
N ALA A 934 -36.26 -3.47 -34.03
CA ALA A 934 -35.40 -2.53 -34.75
C ALA A 934 -35.20 -1.18 -34.02
N PRO A 935 -34.59 -1.19 -32.82
CA PRO A 935 -34.38 0.02 -32.03
C PRO A 935 -33.57 1.06 -32.82
N THR A 936 -33.91 2.33 -32.61
CA THR A 936 -33.31 3.44 -33.35
C THR A 936 -32.29 4.21 -32.50
N LEU A 937 -31.45 5.00 -33.15
CA LEU A 937 -30.40 5.77 -32.51
C LEU A 937 -30.49 7.23 -32.96
N SER A 938 -30.47 8.15 -32.01
CA SER A 938 -30.28 9.58 -32.28
C SER A 938 -28.83 9.97 -32.04
N ALA A 939 -28.26 10.81 -32.90
CA ALA A 939 -26.88 11.27 -32.77
C ALA A 939 -26.72 12.77 -33.03
N GLY A 940 -25.84 13.42 -32.28
CA GLY A 940 -25.43 14.81 -32.45
C GLY A 940 -23.92 14.90 -32.63
N ALA A 941 -23.45 15.62 -33.65
CA ALA A 941 -22.02 15.78 -33.91
C ALA A 941 -21.60 17.25 -33.99
N ALA A 942 -20.56 17.61 -33.25
CA ALA A 942 -19.95 18.94 -33.24
C ALA A 942 -18.47 18.88 -33.63
N CYS A 943 -18.01 19.92 -34.34
CA CYS A 943 -16.64 20.00 -34.85
C CYS A 943 -15.80 20.94 -33.99
N SER A 944 -14.56 20.56 -33.68
CA SER A 944 -13.61 21.44 -33.01
C SER A 944 -13.22 22.62 -33.91
N SER A 945 -12.95 23.77 -33.30
CA SER A 945 -12.40 24.96 -33.97
C SER A 945 -10.94 24.74 -34.39
N PRO A 946 -10.46 25.36 -35.48
CA PRO A 946 -9.05 25.29 -35.91
C PRO A 946 -8.03 25.77 -34.87
N ASN A 947 -8.44 26.63 -33.92
CA ASN A 947 -7.57 27.20 -32.89
C ASN A 947 -7.61 26.43 -31.55
N GLY A 948 -8.20 25.23 -31.55
CA GLY A 948 -8.42 24.42 -30.34
C GLY A 948 -9.77 24.72 -29.69
N SER A 949 -10.42 23.66 -29.19
CA SER A 949 -11.67 23.75 -28.42
C SER A 949 -11.51 22.99 -27.12
N SER A 950 -12.07 23.51 -26.03
CA SER A 950 -12.14 22.75 -24.79
C SER A 950 -13.13 21.59 -24.96
N PHE A 951 -12.88 20.46 -24.28
CA PHE A 951 -13.80 19.33 -24.29
C PHE A 951 -15.22 19.75 -23.91
N ARG A 952 -15.36 20.63 -22.90
CA ARG A 952 -16.66 21.14 -22.44
C ARG A 952 -17.43 21.86 -23.55
N GLY A 953 -16.80 22.79 -24.26
CA GLY A 953 -17.46 23.51 -25.35
C GLY A 953 -17.88 22.59 -26.50
N LEU A 954 -17.05 21.59 -26.82
CA LEU A 954 -17.36 20.61 -27.86
C LEU A 954 -18.47 19.63 -27.44
N TYR A 955 -18.49 19.25 -26.16
CA TYR A 955 -19.52 18.40 -25.56
C TYR A 955 -20.88 19.10 -25.56
N ASP A 956 -20.95 20.34 -25.07
CA ASP A 956 -22.19 21.13 -25.02
C ASP A 956 -22.77 21.36 -26.43
N ALA A 957 -21.89 21.58 -27.43
CA ALA A 957 -22.31 21.70 -28.83
C ALA A 957 -22.85 20.38 -29.41
N ALA A 958 -22.21 19.24 -29.12
CA ALA A 958 -22.67 17.93 -29.58
C ALA A 958 -24.00 17.52 -28.92
N ASP A 959 -24.19 17.86 -27.65
CA ASP A 959 -25.44 17.63 -26.92
C ASP A 959 -26.61 18.45 -27.50
N LYS A 960 -26.36 19.72 -27.83
CA LYS A 960 -27.36 20.58 -28.52
C LYS A 960 -27.80 19.99 -29.86
N GLU A 961 -26.88 19.42 -30.63
CA GLU A 961 -27.19 18.72 -31.87
C GLU A 961 -27.95 17.41 -31.64
N LEU A 962 -27.60 16.65 -30.60
CA LEU A 962 -28.31 15.43 -30.23
C LEU A 962 -29.76 15.73 -29.84
N TYR A 963 -29.98 16.78 -29.06
CA TYR A 963 -31.31 17.27 -28.71
C TYR A 963 -32.11 17.70 -29.95
N THR A 964 -31.44 18.32 -30.93
CA THR A 964 -32.06 18.70 -32.21
C THR A 964 -32.47 17.47 -33.03
N ALA A 965 -31.63 16.43 -33.07
CA ALA A 965 -31.96 15.15 -33.69
C ALA A 965 -33.17 14.48 -33.03
N LYS A 966 -33.24 14.50 -31.69
CA LYS A 966 -34.39 13.98 -30.94
C LYS A 966 -35.68 14.76 -31.26
N LYS A 967 -35.63 16.09 -31.35
CA LYS A 967 -36.79 16.94 -31.68
C LYS A 967 -37.31 16.76 -33.10
N ARG A 968 -36.45 16.48 -34.07
CA ARG A 968 -36.81 16.33 -35.49
C ARG A 968 -37.39 14.95 -35.82
N GLY A 969 -37.75 14.13 -34.83
CA GLY A 969 -38.38 12.83 -35.04
C GLY A 969 -37.52 11.61 -34.72
N LYS A 970 -36.38 11.77 -34.01
CA LYS A 970 -35.46 10.69 -33.60
C LYS A 970 -34.88 9.90 -34.78
N ASN A 971 -34.12 8.82 -34.53
CA ASN A 971 -33.50 7.97 -35.55
C ASN A 971 -32.67 8.72 -36.62
N GLN A 972 -31.93 9.76 -36.22
CA GLN A 972 -31.19 10.58 -37.16
C GLN A 972 -29.94 11.20 -36.54
N LEU A 973 -29.08 11.66 -37.42
CA LEU A 973 -27.86 12.39 -37.10
C LEU A 973 -28.08 13.87 -37.39
N SER A 974 -27.88 14.74 -36.39
CA SER A 974 -27.72 16.17 -36.59
C SER A 974 -26.23 16.52 -36.50
N ILE A 975 -25.74 17.31 -37.44
CA ILE A 975 -24.35 17.78 -37.47
C ILE A 975 -24.39 19.30 -37.43
N GLN A 976 -23.61 19.88 -36.53
CA GLN A 976 -23.50 21.33 -36.35
C GLN A 976 -23.24 22.05 -37.68
N ASN A 977 -24.13 23.00 -38.02
CA ASN A 977 -24.04 23.78 -39.24
C ASN A 977 -23.03 24.93 -39.04
N LEU A 978 -21.88 24.86 -39.71
CA LEU A 978 -20.80 25.86 -39.56
C LEU A 978 -21.08 27.21 -40.26
N LYS A 979 -22.27 27.41 -40.85
CA LYS A 979 -22.71 28.73 -41.33
C LYS A 979 -23.09 29.68 -40.20
N ASP A 980 -23.56 29.16 -39.06
CA ASP A 980 -23.93 30.01 -37.92
C ASP A 980 -22.70 30.57 -37.19
N LEU A 981 -21.53 29.93 -37.34
CA LEU A 981 -20.27 30.40 -36.74
C LEU A 981 -19.69 31.62 -37.46
N SER A 982 -19.95 31.80 -38.76
CA SER A 982 -19.53 33.02 -39.46
C SER A 982 -20.37 34.23 -39.05
N ASP A 983 -21.64 34.04 -38.71
CA ASP A 983 -22.54 35.14 -38.32
C ASP A 983 -22.34 35.54 -36.85
N GLU A 984 -22.03 34.60 -35.94
CA GLU A 984 -21.65 34.92 -34.55
C GLU A 984 -20.26 35.59 -34.46
N ILE A 985 -19.28 35.18 -35.27
CA ILE A 985 -17.95 35.81 -35.30
C ILE A 985 -18.01 37.23 -35.91
N MET A 986 -18.88 37.44 -36.92
CA MET A 986 -19.10 38.77 -37.50
C MET A 986 -19.89 39.71 -36.58
N ALA A 987 -20.80 39.18 -35.74
CA ALA A 987 -21.52 39.97 -34.75
C ALA A 987 -20.63 40.43 -33.58
N ASP A 988 -19.66 39.60 -33.16
CA ASP A 988 -18.70 39.98 -32.11
C ASP A 988 -17.65 41.00 -32.62
N GLU A 989 -17.25 40.96 -33.91
CA GLU A 989 -16.37 41.97 -34.50
C GLU A 989 -17.06 43.32 -34.72
N GLU A 990 -18.39 43.35 -34.91
CA GLU A 990 -19.17 44.58 -35.07
C GLU A 990 -19.52 45.23 -33.72
N MET A 991 -19.51 44.47 -32.61
CA MET A 991 -19.69 44.99 -31.25
C MET A 991 -18.38 45.50 -30.63
N ILE A 992 -17.23 45.13 -31.19
CA ILE A 992 -15.88 45.59 -30.80
C ILE A 992 -15.42 46.82 -31.63
N ARG A 993 -16.12 47.16 -32.73
CA ARG A 993 -15.96 48.43 -33.46
C ARG A 993 -16.94 49.47 -32.95
#